data_AF-A0AAU6CYM0-F1
#
_entry.id   AF-A0AAU6CYM0-F1
#
_cell.length_a   1.000
_cell.length_b   1.000
_cell.length_c   1.000
_cell.angle_alpha   90.00
_cell.angle_beta   90.00
_cell.angle_gamma   90.00
#
_symmetry.space_group_name_H-M   'P 1'
#
loop_
_entity.id
_entity.type
_entity.pdbx_description
1 polymer ?
#
loop_
_entity_poly.entity_id
_entity_poly.type
_entity_poly.pdbx_seq_one_letter_code
_entity_poly.pdbx_strand_id
1 'polypeptide(L)'
;METARELADPARSCAVLIGVSAYTDPGLDDLPAVTNNLARLGELLTDPSVWGLPAGHCVQVPEPASPTEVLDAIHEAAGRAQDTLLVYYAGHGLTDGDDLLLSLPGTDLRRPYTSVDFTSVRREVLSGARQANRVMILDCCYSGRAMTGGMSGTLELAEQARIAGSYLLTASAATRQALAPPGEPYTAFTGELIRLLEDGVPGGGPLIEVTGIYDRLHSELRAKGRPLPQQRLSNSGRTLAFARNRHQAPARPVTAPGAPQVPGELRPMLWGRPREVVAHAERLRAAGRSDSARVLLTAVGRQRPAQEVAAVIARLSAEEHGDDAVLVLASMVTRGPRTIAACVEALYSLDGTEAITDDLLAHVVRGDPHEVAHTIAALRAIGHDDEAVRLIGAAEAAARGTEEILALVGALRSAGLDEDADLAVLRAAGSGPETVRLADALLAMGWRDKALDLYVQAADHVVRRPAGELVRVVRAFEEAGSDGADLIMTAAVREAVAPRDLAALCGALWAAGMDGRALTVLRVAAGTLSPDGVTELADLLRETGRDSAVPDLVRAAALAAPVGTTPRLMAALRDMGRPVDAGRLVTDAAGRSTTDVARLVRWFEEHRWNRDAKALLAAVAQRSVGARLAILDSVPGHGDGEAFFSALPALDSDEDFVAALRELRLADTPKSLAVLLAHLVRTDRTRAVGRVAVLREHLPAEGAVLAALLAATGREDGEATATAPTATEVRGLLSAGSGDIGSAAYTAAALCAAGCQAQVGRALRRMAGRLTFAGTVAWLAALRGHDLDDPARELIHGIPDQFPDSVATVITMIHEAGLEEYAAYAVGHFTSLGPERRARLTRLSGARQPASPDR
;
A
#
# COMPACT_ATOMS: atom_id res chain seq x y z
N MET A 1 23.80 -29.08 31.41
CA MET A 1 24.89 -29.76 30.68
C MET A 1 25.26 -28.86 29.52
N GLU A 2 26.31 -28.08 29.69
CA GLU A 2 26.90 -27.20 28.68
C GLU A 2 27.46 -28.11 27.57
N THR A 3 26.93 -28.02 26.34
CA THR A 3 27.50 -28.75 25.20
C THR A 3 28.88 -28.18 24.94
N ALA A 4 29.92 -29.00 25.18
CA ALA A 4 31.29 -28.64 24.89
C ALA A 4 31.40 -28.15 23.43
N ARG A 5 31.97 -26.96 23.25
CA ARG A 5 32.24 -26.40 21.91
C ARG A 5 33.38 -27.21 21.29
N GLU A 6 33.05 -28.03 20.31
CA GLU A 6 34.01 -28.90 19.63
C GLU A 6 34.33 -28.36 18.23
N LEU A 7 35.62 -28.40 17.89
CA LEU A 7 36.12 -28.15 16.53
C LEU A 7 35.55 -29.23 15.59
N ALA A 8 35.13 -28.83 14.40
CA ALA A 8 34.71 -29.75 13.34
C ALA A 8 35.79 -30.82 13.11
N ASP A 9 35.39 -32.09 13.11
CA ASP A 9 36.32 -33.22 13.05
C ASP A 9 37.01 -33.25 11.68
N PRO A 10 38.33 -32.92 11.59
CA PRO A 10 39.01 -32.79 10.32
C PRO A 10 39.05 -34.11 9.53
N ALA A 11 39.01 -35.28 10.20
CA ALA A 11 39.01 -36.57 9.54
C ALA A 11 37.65 -36.90 8.90
N ARG A 12 36.58 -36.20 9.28
CA ARG A 12 35.22 -36.38 8.80
C ARG A 12 34.69 -35.16 8.02
N SER A 13 35.52 -34.13 7.86
CA SER A 13 35.22 -32.92 7.11
C SER A 13 35.90 -32.91 5.74
N CYS A 14 35.35 -32.15 4.80
CA CYS A 14 35.95 -31.88 3.51
C CYS A 14 35.83 -30.39 3.16
N ALA A 15 36.77 -29.88 2.37
CA ALA A 15 36.77 -28.55 1.81
C ALA A 15 36.98 -28.59 0.29
N VAL A 16 36.27 -27.74 -0.44
CA VAL A 16 36.45 -27.51 -1.88
C VAL A 16 36.73 -26.03 -2.09
N LEU A 17 37.88 -25.70 -2.66
CA LEU A 17 38.33 -24.34 -2.92
C LEU A 17 38.37 -24.13 -4.45
N ILE A 18 37.42 -23.35 -4.97
CA ILE A 18 37.28 -23.07 -6.40
C ILE A 18 37.73 -21.64 -6.66
N GLY A 19 38.52 -21.42 -7.71
CA GLY A 19 38.97 -20.07 -8.04
C GLY A 19 39.26 -19.88 -9.51
N VAL A 20 38.91 -18.69 -10.00
CA VAL A 20 39.09 -18.27 -11.39
C VAL A 20 39.81 -16.94 -11.41
N SER A 21 41.05 -16.96 -11.89
CA SER A 21 41.96 -15.82 -11.94
C SER A 21 42.13 -15.24 -13.34
N ALA A 22 41.80 -15.98 -14.39
CA ALA A 22 41.93 -15.52 -15.78
C ALA A 22 40.65 -15.78 -16.58
N TYR A 23 40.23 -14.82 -17.41
CA TYR A 23 39.02 -14.89 -18.22
C TYR A 23 39.31 -14.67 -19.70
N THR A 24 38.59 -15.40 -20.55
CA THR A 24 38.71 -15.29 -22.01
C THR A 24 37.83 -14.19 -22.62
N ASP A 25 36.72 -13.84 -21.95
CA ASP A 25 35.84 -12.76 -22.38
C ASP A 25 36.42 -11.40 -21.98
N PRO A 26 36.61 -10.45 -22.92
CA PRO A 26 37.20 -9.15 -22.63
C PRO A 26 36.35 -8.26 -21.70
N GLY A 27 35.09 -8.62 -21.44
CA GLY A 27 34.23 -7.94 -20.48
C GLY A 27 34.43 -8.40 -19.03
N LEU A 28 35.27 -9.43 -18.79
CA LEU A 28 35.63 -9.91 -17.46
C LEU A 28 37.14 -9.71 -17.25
N ASP A 29 37.50 -8.83 -16.33
CA ASP A 29 38.91 -8.57 -16.04
C ASP A 29 39.53 -9.70 -15.20
N ASP A 30 40.78 -10.07 -15.50
CA ASP A 30 41.57 -11.07 -14.74
C ASP A 30 41.76 -10.70 -13.27
N LEU A 31 41.63 -11.67 -12.36
CA LEU A 31 41.77 -11.55 -10.90
C LEU A 31 42.95 -12.39 -10.38
N PRO A 32 44.22 -12.01 -10.66
CA PRO A 32 45.40 -12.83 -10.35
C PRO A 32 45.58 -13.13 -8.85
N ALA A 33 45.02 -12.30 -7.96
CA ALA A 33 45.05 -12.54 -6.51
C ALA A 33 44.30 -13.83 -6.09
N VAL A 34 43.35 -14.31 -6.90
CA VAL A 34 42.58 -15.53 -6.63
C VAL A 34 43.47 -16.78 -6.59
N THR A 35 44.51 -16.84 -7.42
CA THR A 35 45.49 -17.95 -7.37
C THR A 35 46.17 -18.03 -6.01
N ASN A 36 46.55 -16.87 -5.46
CA ASN A 36 47.20 -16.78 -4.14
C ASN A 36 46.22 -17.12 -3.01
N ASN A 37 44.95 -16.73 -3.14
CA ASN A 37 43.89 -17.08 -2.20
C ASN A 37 43.76 -18.59 -2.03
N LEU A 38 43.61 -19.33 -3.14
CA LEU A 38 43.44 -20.78 -3.12
C LEU A 38 44.64 -21.49 -2.48
N ALA A 39 45.84 -21.13 -2.92
CA ALA A 39 47.06 -21.72 -2.40
C ALA A 39 47.16 -21.55 -0.88
N ARG A 40 46.97 -20.31 -0.40
CA ARG A 40 47.13 -20.01 1.02
C ARG A 40 46.01 -20.56 1.89
N LEU A 41 44.76 -20.50 1.45
CA LEU A 41 43.65 -21.12 2.19
C LEU A 41 43.82 -22.64 2.26
N GLY A 42 44.29 -23.30 1.19
CA GLY A 42 44.55 -24.74 1.22
C GLY A 42 45.63 -25.12 2.23
N GLU A 43 46.73 -24.37 2.29
CA GLU A 43 47.77 -24.55 3.30
C GLU A 43 47.20 -24.38 4.71
N LEU A 44 46.41 -23.32 4.96
CA LEU A 44 45.84 -23.05 6.28
C LEU A 44 44.82 -24.10 6.71
N LEU A 45 43.93 -24.55 5.83
CA LEU A 45 42.90 -25.54 6.18
C LEU A 45 43.49 -26.94 6.42
N THR A 46 44.61 -27.28 5.78
CA THR A 46 45.33 -28.55 6.02
C THR A 46 46.29 -28.49 7.21
N ASP A 47 46.62 -27.29 7.70
CA ASP A 47 47.50 -27.10 8.85
C ASP A 47 46.84 -27.58 10.16
N PRO A 48 47.46 -28.51 10.91
CA PRO A 48 46.95 -29.01 12.19
C PRO A 48 46.70 -27.93 13.25
N SER A 49 47.38 -26.79 13.15
CA SER A 49 47.22 -25.65 14.06
C SER A 49 46.03 -24.74 13.70
N VAL A 50 45.33 -24.98 12.59
CA VAL A 50 44.06 -24.32 12.20
C VAL A 50 42.97 -25.37 12.22
N TRP A 51 42.83 -26.18 11.17
CA TRP A 51 41.79 -27.23 11.11
C TRP A 51 42.44 -28.61 11.12
N GLY A 52 43.40 -28.83 10.22
CA GLY A 52 44.12 -30.09 10.08
C GLY A 52 43.45 -31.06 9.13
N LEU A 53 42.76 -30.57 8.08
CA LEU A 53 42.15 -31.43 7.08
C LEU A 53 43.22 -32.36 6.45
N PRO A 54 42.94 -33.67 6.31
CA PRO A 54 43.78 -34.55 5.52
C PRO A 54 43.98 -33.99 4.11
N ALA A 55 45.16 -34.20 3.50
CA ALA A 55 45.47 -33.67 2.18
C ALA A 55 44.43 -34.07 1.10
N GLY A 56 43.84 -35.26 1.19
CA GLY A 56 42.78 -35.71 0.27
C GLY A 56 41.38 -35.14 0.55
N HIS A 57 41.22 -34.37 1.62
CA HIS A 57 39.95 -33.77 2.04
C HIS A 57 39.89 -32.26 1.76
N CYS A 58 40.96 -31.65 1.27
CA CYS A 58 40.97 -30.26 0.79
C CYS A 58 41.25 -30.27 -0.72
N VAL A 59 40.19 -30.16 -1.52
CA VAL A 59 40.26 -30.19 -2.99
C VAL A 59 40.36 -28.76 -3.50
N GLN A 60 41.40 -28.45 -4.25
CA GLN A 60 41.52 -27.18 -4.97
C GLN A 60 41.13 -27.38 -6.44
N VAL A 61 40.26 -26.52 -6.96
CA VAL A 61 39.80 -26.51 -8.35
C VAL A 61 40.17 -25.15 -8.96
N PRO A 62 41.44 -24.95 -9.36
CA PRO A 62 41.87 -23.74 -10.04
C PRO A 62 41.48 -23.77 -11.52
N GLU A 63 40.98 -22.65 -12.04
CA GLU A 63 40.60 -22.48 -13.45
C GLU A 63 39.73 -23.62 -14.04
N PRO A 64 38.60 -24.00 -13.38
CA PRO A 64 37.71 -25.05 -13.88
C PRO A 64 37.28 -24.84 -15.33
N ALA A 65 37.49 -25.85 -16.17
CA ALA A 65 37.22 -25.78 -17.61
C ALA A 65 35.72 -25.85 -17.94
N SER A 66 34.88 -26.33 -17.01
CA SER A 66 33.44 -26.49 -17.23
C SER A 66 32.62 -26.42 -15.94
N PRO A 67 31.30 -26.13 -16.02
CA PRO A 67 30.42 -26.24 -14.86
C PRO A 67 30.38 -27.63 -14.23
N THR A 68 30.47 -28.68 -15.06
CA THR A 68 30.49 -30.07 -14.60
C THR A 68 31.66 -30.34 -13.67
N GLU A 69 32.85 -29.82 -13.97
CA GLU A 69 34.04 -29.99 -13.12
C GLU A 69 33.84 -29.41 -11.71
N VAL A 70 33.21 -28.23 -11.62
CA VAL A 70 32.88 -27.60 -10.34
C VAL A 70 31.84 -28.43 -9.57
N LEU A 71 30.76 -28.82 -10.25
CA LEU A 71 29.66 -29.56 -9.63
C LEU A 71 30.11 -30.96 -9.16
N ASP A 72 30.90 -31.68 -9.97
CA ASP A 72 31.44 -33.00 -9.63
C ASP A 72 32.37 -32.92 -8.41
N ALA A 73 33.26 -31.92 -8.35
CA ALA A 73 34.14 -31.72 -7.20
C ALA A 73 33.36 -31.47 -5.89
N ILE A 74 32.28 -30.69 -5.97
CA ILE A 74 31.39 -30.45 -4.83
C ILE A 74 30.62 -31.72 -4.46
N HIS A 75 30.08 -32.43 -5.45
CA HIS A 75 29.35 -33.68 -5.26
C HIS A 75 30.21 -34.74 -4.53
N GLU A 76 31.43 -34.96 -5.01
CA GLU A 76 32.36 -35.92 -4.40
C GLU A 76 32.73 -35.52 -2.97
N ALA A 77 33.01 -34.24 -2.71
CA ALA A 77 33.32 -33.76 -1.37
C ALA A 77 32.11 -33.85 -0.43
N ALA A 78 30.90 -33.55 -0.91
CA ALA A 78 29.66 -33.65 -0.15
C ALA A 78 29.34 -35.11 0.22
N GLY A 79 29.62 -36.08 -0.67
CA GLY A 79 29.48 -37.50 -0.39
C GLY A 79 30.47 -38.03 0.67
N ARG A 80 31.66 -37.43 0.77
CA ARG A 80 32.68 -37.79 1.76
C ARG A 80 32.50 -37.10 3.12
N ALA A 81 31.99 -35.88 3.14
CA ALA A 81 31.84 -35.09 4.35
C ALA A 81 30.74 -35.69 5.26
N GLN A 82 31.14 -36.14 6.45
CA GLN A 82 30.22 -36.67 7.47
C GLN A 82 30.00 -35.70 8.63
N ASP A 83 30.93 -34.77 8.86
CA ASP A 83 30.81 -33.73 9.91
C ASP A 83 30.64 -32.33 9.33
N THR A 84 31.54 -31.88 8.45
CA THR A 84 31.45 -30.53 7.86
C THR A 84 31.94 -30.49 6.41
N LEU A 85 31.17 -29.85 5.53
CA LEU A 85 31.57 -29.49 4.17
C LEU A 85 31.78 -27.98 4.09
N LEU A 86 32.99 -27.55 3.71
CA LEU A 86 33.31 -26.16 3.38
C LEU A 86 33.44 -26.01 1.85
N VAL A 87 32.72 -25.09 1.25
CA VAL A 87 32.89 -24.74 -0.16
C VAL A 87 33.25 -23.26 -0.25
N TYR A 88 34.38 -22.96 -0.87
CA TYR A 88 34.88 -21.62 -1.12
C TYR A 88 34.91 -21.38 -2.63
N TYR A 89 34.41 -20.23 -3.08
CA TYR A 89 34.54 -19.78 -4.45
C TYR A 89 35.09 -18.35 -4.50
N ALA A 90 36.03 -18.10 -5.40
CA ALA A 90 36.54 -16.76 -5.70
C ALA A 90 36.64 -16.51 -7.21
N GLY A 91 36.07 -15.39 -7.67
CA GLY A 91 35.98 -15.05 -9.10
C GLY A 91 34.93 -13.97 -9.35
N HIS A 92 34.47 -13.81 -10.59
CA HIS A 92 33.31 -12.95 -10.87
C HIS A 92 32.00 -13.68 -10.58
N GLY A 93 31.02 -12.91 -10.10
CA GLY A 93 29.62 -13.31 -10.00
C GLY A 93 28.80 -12.51 -11.01
N LEU A 94 27.97 -13.20 -11.79
CA LEU A 94 27.04 -12.59 -12.74
C LEU A 94 25.61 -12.79 -12.25
N THR A 95 24.70 -11.97 -12.76
CA THR A 95 23.26 -12.09 -12.50
C THR A 95 22.51 -12.33 -13.81
N ASP A 96 21.60 -13.30 -13.84
CA ASP A 96 20.68 -13.54 -14.95
C ASP A 96 19.24 -13.59 -14.42
N GLY A 97 18.48 -12.52 -14.65
CA GLY A 97 17.23 -12.29 -13.91
C GLY A 97 17.52 -12.16 -12.42
N ASP A 98 16.90 -13.03 -11.62
CA ASP A 98 17.11 -13.09 -10.18
C ASP A 98 18.25 -14.05 -9.79
N ASP A 99 18.75 -14.90 -10.70
CA ASP A 99 19.68 -16.00 -10.39
C ASP A 99 21.17 -15.58 -10.35
N LEU A 100 21.92 -16.14 -9.39
CA LEU A 100 23.39 -16.00 -9.27
C LEU A 100 24.13 -17.01 -10.15
N LEU A 101 25.03 -16.51 -11.00
CA LEU A 101 25.93 -17.33 -11.82
C LEU A 101 27.39 -17.10 -11.42
N LEU A 102 28.14 -18.18 -11.21
CA LEU A 102 29.58 -18.16 -10.92
C LEU A 102 30.36 -18.31 -12.23
N SER A 103 31.17 -17.30 -12.57
CA SER A 103 31.94 -17.30 -13.81
C SER A 103 33.06 -18.33 -13.82
N LEU A 104 33.39 -18.85 -15.00
CA LEU A 104 34.50 -19.75 -15.31
C LEU A 104 35.45 -19.05 -16.30
N PRO A 105 36.67 -19.58 -16.55
CA PRO A 105 37.60 -18.99 -17.51
C PRO A 105 36.99 -18.80 -18.91
N GLY A 106 36.12 -19.73 -19.31
CA GLY A 106 35.40 -19.73 -20.59
C GLY A 106 34.01 -19.07 -20.58
N THR A 107 33.62 -18.38 -19.50
CA THR A 107 32.32 -17.70 -19.43
C THR A 107 32.21 -16.60 -20.49
N ASP A 108 31.16 -16.65 -21.32
CA ASP A 108 30.78 -15.60 -22.27
C ASP A 108 29.58 -14.82 -21.68
N LEU A 109 29.74 -13.50 -21.50
CA LEU A 109 28.73 -12.63 -20.89
C LEU A 109 27.39 -12.60 -21.64
N ARG A 110 27.36 -13.05 -22.91
CA ARG A 110 26.14 -13.14 -23.74
C ARG A 110 25.52 -14.53 -23.72
N ARG A 111 26.19 -15.52 -23.12
CA ARG A 111 25.77 -16.92 -23.04
C ARG A 111 25.81 -17.38 -21.58
N PRO A 112 24.82 -16.99 -20.73
CA PRO A 112 24.81 -17.28 -19.30
C PRO A 112 25.06 -18.75 -18.93
N TYR A 113 24.60 -19.69 -19.78
CA TYR A 113 24.79 -21.14 -19.65
C TYR A 113 26.25 -21.63 -19.67
N THR A 114 27.21 -20.74 -19.98
CA THR A 114 28.66 -21.03 -19.91
C THR A 114 29.22 -20.87 -18.49
N SER A 115 28.43 -20.30 -17.57
CA SER A 115 28.76 -20.14 -16.15
C SER A 115 28.11 -21.24 -15.30
N VAL A 116 28.45 -21.31 -14.02
CA VAL A 116 27.82 -22.25 -13.08
C VAL A 116 26.66 -21.58 -12.38
N ASP A 117 25.46 -22.12 -12.56
CA ASP A 117 24.29 -21.70 -11.80
C ASP A 117 24.44 -22.06 -10.31
N PHE A 118 24.30 -21.06 -9.44
CA PHE A 118 24.39 -21.24 -7.99
C PHE A 118 23.30 -22.16 -7.43
N THR A 119 22.13 -22.25 -8.07
CA THR A 119 21.09 -23.23 -7.69
C THR A 119 21.59 -24.67 -7.89
N SER A 120 22.42 -24.91 -8.90
CA SER A 120 23.05 -26.22 -9.14
C SER A 120 24.15 -26.49 -8.10
N VAL A 121 24.97 -25.51 -7.76
CA VAL A 121 25.94 -25.58 -6.65
C VAL A 121 25.24 -25.91 -5.33
N ARG A 122 24.14 -25.21 -5.02
CA ARG A 122 23.31 -25.44 -3.83
C ARG A 122 22.79 -26.88 -3.77
N ARG A 123 22.34 -27.43 -4.90
CA ARG A 123 21.88 -28.82 -4.98
C ARG A 123 22.98 -29.80 -4.61
N GLU A 124 24.18 -29.62 -5.13
CA GLU A 124 25.30 -30.51 -4.84
C GLU A 124 25.80 -30.38 -3.40
N VAL A 125 25.85 -29.17 -2.83
CA VAL A 125 26.15 -28.94 -1.40
C VAL A 125 25.13 -29.64 -0.49
N LEU A 126 23.86 -29.72 -0.92
CA LEU A 126 22.79 -30.40 -0.18
C LEU A 126 22.76 -31.92 -0.39
N SER A 127 23.43 -32.45 -1.41
CA SER A 127 23.40 -33.89 -1.76
C SER A 127 24.09 -34.79 -0.73
N GLY A 128 25.00 -34.23 0.07
CA GLY A 128 25.76 -34.93 1.11
C GLY A 128 24.98 -35.32 2.36
N ALA A 129 25.67 -35.87 3.36
CA ALA A 129 25.06 -36.36 4.59
C ALA A 129 24.16 -35.32 5.27
N ARG A 130 22.93 -35.71 5.66
CA ARG A 130 21.95 -34.78 6.26
C ARG A 130 22.46 -34.12 7.54
N GLN A 131 23.25 -34.84 8.34
CA GLN A 131 23.77 -34.37 9.62
C GLN A 131 25.05 -33.54 9.53
N ALA A 132 25.69 -33.46 8.36
CA ALA A 132 26.89 -32.66 8.17
C ALA A 132 26.55 -31.17 8.14
N ASN A 133 27.39 -30.36 8.78
CA ASN A 133 27.33 -28.91 8.68
C ASN A 133 27.80 -28.47 7.29
N ARG A 134 27.19 -27.44 6.73
CA ARG A 134 27.50 -26.93 5.40
C ARG A 134 27.92 -25.47 5.50
N VAL A 135 29.10 -25.13 5.02
CA VAL A 135 29.66 -23.77 5.06
C VAL A 135 29.99 -23.35 3.64
N MET A 136 29.42 -22.24 3.19
CA MET A 136 29.66 -21.64 1.87
C MET A 136 30.31 -20.28 2.07
N ILE A 137 31.45 -20.05 1.42
CA ILE A 137 32.16 -18.76 1.41
C ILE A 137 32.30 -18.29 -0.04
N LEU A 138 31.74 -17.14 -0.37
CA LEU A 138 31.76 -16.55 -1.70
C LEU A 138 32.56 -15.25 -1.70
N ASP A 139 33.71 -15.24 -2.38
CA ASP A 139 34.52 -14.06 -2.63
C ASP A 139 34.39 -13.62 -4.09
N CYS A 140 33.21 -13.10 -4.42
CA CYS A 140 32.90 -12.66 -5.77
C CYS A 140 32.16 -11.32 -5.81
N CYS A 141 32.51 -10.47 -6.78
CA CYS A 141 31.73 -9.26 -7.11
C CYS A 141 30.50 -9.63 -7.91
N TYR A 142 29.40 -8.90 -7.72
CA TYR A 142 28.33 -8.85 -8.71
C TYR A 142 28.74 -7.88 -9.80
N SER A 143 29.21 -8.36 -10.96
CA SER A 143 29.47 -7.47 -12.10
C SER A 143 28.12 -7.02 -12.66
N GLY A 144 27.61 -5.91 -12.14
CA GLY A 144 26.46 -5.26 -12.73
C GLY A 144 26.79 -4.89 -14.17
N ARG A 145 25.97 -5.38 -15.11
CA ARG A 145 25.54 -4.55 -16.25
C ARG A 145 24.63 -3.41 -15.75
N ALA A 146 25.05 -2.80 -14.64
CA ALA A 146 24.55 -1.63 -13.97
C ALA A 146 25.16 -0.41 -14.67
N MET A 147 24.68 -0.14 -15.88
CA MET A 147 24.55 1.25 -16.35
C MET A 147 23.09 1.64 -16.62
N THR A 148 22.13 0.76 -16.31
CA THR A 148 20.70 1.07 -16.35
C THR A 148 19.97 0.25 -15.29
N GLY A 149 19.75 0.86 -14.11
CA GLY A 149 18.73 0.42 -13.16
C GLY A 149 19.23 -0.23 -11.85
N GLY A 150 18.86 0.40 -10.72
CA GLY A 150 18.64 -0.26 -9.42
C GLY A 150 19.85 -0.53 -8.53
N MET A 151 19.91 0.13 -7.35
CA MET A 151 20.85 -0.20 -6.27
C MET A 151 20.34 -1.33 -5.33
N SER A 152 19.38 -2.17 -5.76
CA SER A 152 18.72 -3.19 -4.90
C SER A 152 19.14 -4.65 -5.16
N GLY A 153 20.04 -4.92 -6.12
CA GLY A 153 20.35 -6.31 -6.53
C GLY A 153 21.10 -7.17 -5.50
N THR A 154 21.75 -6.58 -4.49
CA THR A 154 22.62 -7.32 -3.56
C THR A 154 21.85 -8.06 -2.46
N LEU A 155 20.64 -7.61 -2.11
CA LEU A 155 19.83 -8.17 -1.01
C LEU A 155 18.89 -9.30 -1.47
N GLU A 156 18.34 -9.19 -2.69
CA GLU A 156 17.41 -10.17 -3.28
C GLU A 156 18.12 -11.48 -3.70
N LEU A 157 19.36 -11.39 -4.21
CA LEU A 157 20.17 -12.58 -4.52
C LEU A 157 20.61 -13.36 -3.27
N ALA A 158 20.87 -12.67 -2.15
CA ALA A 158 21.20 -13.30 -0.87
C ALA A 158 20.02 -14.08 -0.28
N GLU A 159 18.79 -13.72 -0.65
CA GLU A 159 17.56 -14.43 -0.28
C GLU A 159 17.42 -15.75 -1.05
N GLN A 160 17.78 -15.77 -2.33
CA GLN A 160 17.85 -16.98 -3.13
C GLN A 160 18.94 -17.95 -2.68
N ALA A 161 20.05 -17.42 -2.12
CA ALA A 161 21.16 -18.24 -1.64
C ALA A 161 20.88 -18.97 -0.31
N ARG A 162 19.64 -18.94 0.20
CA ARG A 162 19.19 -19.75 1.34
C ARG A 162 19.36 -21.25 1.06
N ILE A 163 20.28 -21.87 1.79
CA ILE A 163 20.40 -23.32 1.87
C ILE A 163 19.98 -23.74 3.29
N ALA A 164 18.89 -24.52 3.39
CA ALA A 164 18.45 -25.04 4.68
C ALA A 164 19.57 -25.86 5.35
N GLY A 165 19.97 -25.47 6.56
CA GLY A 165 21.07 -26.11 7.27
C GLY A 165 22.49 -25.76 6.79
N SER A 166 22.70 -24.61 6.17
CA SER A 166 24.04 -24.07 5.88
C SER A 166 24.33 -22.72 6.54
N TYR A 167 25.62 -22.39 6.58
CA TYR A 167 26.17 -21.06 6.80
C TYR A 167 26.63 -20.48 5.46
N LEU A 168 26.23 -19.26 5.13
CA LEU A 168 26.70 -18.55 3.93
C LEU A 168 27.37 -17.22 4.35
N LEU A 169 28.59 -17.00 3.86
CA LEU A 169 29.34 -15.74 4.01
C LEU A 169 29.78 -15.25 2.64
N THR A 170 29.49 -14.00 2.33
CA THR A 170 29.75 -13.41 1.01
C THR A 170 30.50 -12.10 1.12
N ALA A 171 31.40 -11.81 0.18
CA ALA A 171 31.99 -10.49 -0.02
C ALA A 171 31.02 -9.62 -0.83
N SER A 172 30.69 -8.41 -0.38
CA SER A 172 29.79 -7.50 -1.12
C SER A 172 30.54 -6.32 -1.71
N ALA A 173 31.30 -6.53 -2.78
CA ALA A 173 32.06 -5.48 -3.46
C ALA A 173 31.36 -4.96 -4.73
N ALA A 174 31.22 -3.63 -4.87
CA ALA A 174 30.60 -2.98 -6.04
C ALA A 174 31.55 -2.77 -7.24
N THR A 175 32.87 -2.92 -7.07
CA THR A 175 33.87 -2.72 -8.13
C THR A 175 35.10 -3.62 -7.98
N ARG A 176 35.82 -3.86 -9.09
CA ARG A 176 37.10 -4.58 -9.14
C ARG A 176 38.12 -4.09 -8.12
N GLN A 177 38.32 -2.77 -8.02
CA GLN A 177 39.28 -2.18 -7.08
C GLN A 177 38.95 -2.48 -5.61
N ALA A 178 37.67 -2.70 -5.32
CA ALA A 178 37.20 -2.97 -3.97
C ALA A 178 37.27 -4.48 -3.63
N LEU A 179 37.25 -5.36 -4.64
CA LEU A 179 37.42 -6.82 -4.49
C LEU A 179 38.89 -7.25 -4.49
N ALA A 180 39.69 -6.74 -5.43
CA ALA A 180 41.12 -7.05 -5.57
C ALA A 180 41.91 -5.73 -5.73
N PRO A 181 42.31 -5.10 -4.62
CA PRO A 181 43.09 -3.87 -4.67
C PRO A 181 44.41 -4.08 -5.43
N PRO A 182 44.79 -3.18 -6.35
CA PRO A 182 46.03 -3.32 -7.12
C PRO A 182 47.26 -3.39 -6.20
N GLY A 183 48.10 -4.43 -6.39
CA GLY A 183 49.34 -4.60 -5.65
C GLY A 183 49.23 -5.37 -4.34
N GLU A 184 48.02 -5.79 -3.93
CA GLU A 184 47.84 -6.68 -2.79
C GLU A 184 47.99 -8.16 -3.19
N PRO A 185 48.55 -9.00 -2.28
CA PRO A 185 48.79 -10.42 -2.59
C PRO A 185 47.49 -11.24 -2.64
N TYR A 186 46.43 -10.79 -1.99
CA TYR A 186 45.14 -11.47 -1.86
C TYR A 186 43.99 -10.52 -2.24
N THR A 187 42.81 -11.06 -2.53
CA THR A 187 41.59 -10.24 -2.61
C THR A 187 41.29 -9.62 -1.24
N ALA A 188 40.56 -8.50 -1.23
CA ALA A 188 40.30 -7.72 -0.02
C ALA A 188 39.62 -8.55 1.08
N PHE A 189 38.60 -9.33 0.73
CA PHE A 189 37.87 -10.19 1.65
C PHE A 189 38.73 -11.39 2.10
N THR A 190 39.29 -12.14 1.15
CA THR A 190 40.08 -13.34 1.50
C THR A 190 41.38 -13.00 2.22
N GLY A 191 41.97 -11.83 1.96
CA GLY A 191 43.12 -11.33 2.70
C GLY A 191 42.83 -11.20 4.19
N GLU A 192 41.67 -10.65 4.58
CA GLU A 192 41.28 -10.57 6.00
C GLU A 192 40.93 -11.94 6.58
N LEU A 193 40.34 -12.84 5.80
CA LEU A 193 40.11 -14.23 6.22
C LEU A 193 41.42 -14.98 6.48
N ILE A 194 42.39 -14.85 5.58
CA ILE A 194 43.73 -15.43 5.72
C ILE A 194 44.39 -14.88 6.97
N ARG A 195 44.42 -13.56 7.16
CA ARG A 195 44.99 -12.93 8.36
C ARG A 195 44.34 -13.42 9.64
N LEU A 196 43.01 -13.56 9.65
CA LEU A 196 42.27 -14.08 10.79
C LEU A 196 42.69 -15.51 11.12
N LEU A 197 42.85 -16.38 10.12
CA LEU A 197 43.28 -17.77 10.32
C LEU A 197 44.77 -17.88 10.67
N GLU A 198 45.60 -16.93 10.23
CA GLU A 198 47.04 -16.87 10.52
C GLU A 198 47.35 -16.33 11.92
N ASP A 199 46.85 -15.13 12.20
CA ASP A 199 47.18 -14.34 13.39
C ASP A 199 46.26 -14.71 14.58
N GLY A 200 45.10 -15.29 14.28
CA GLY A 200 44.03 -15.56 15.24
C GLY A 200 43.30 -14.29 15.70
N VAL A 201 42.35 -14.45 16.62
CA VAL A 201 41.52 -13.37 17.16
C VAL A 201 41.99 -13.02 18.59
N PRO A 202 42.54 -11.81 18.81
CA PRO A 202 42.90 -11.34 20.15
C PRO A 202 41.70 -11.32 21.10
N GLY A 203 41.87 -11.89 22.30
CA GLY A 203 40.78 -12.03 23.27
C GLY A 203 39.69 -13.04 22.91
N GLY A 204 39.80 -13.73 21.76
CA GLY A 204 38.90 -14.80 21.35
C GLY A 204 39.13 -16.11 22.11
N GLY A 205 38.12 -16.99 22.11
CA GLY A 205 38.23 -18.35 22.65
C GLY A 205 39.26 -19.21 21.92
N PRO A 206 39.51 -20.46 22.36
CA PRO A 206 40.51 -21.34 21.76
C PRO A 206 40.16 -21.80 20.33
N LEU A 207 38.90 -21.62 19.92
CA LEU A 207 38.37 -21.95 18.61
C LEU A 207 37.76 -20.69 17.99
N ILE A 208 37.87 -20.59 16.67
CA ILE A 208 37.24 -19.57 15.84
C ILE A 208 35.94 -20.16 15.30
N GLU A 209 34.83 -19.61 15.78
CA GLU A 209 33.49 -19.95 15.31
C GLU A 209 33.20 -19.25 13.99
N VAL A 210 32.37 -19.89 13.16
CA VAL A 210 32.03 -19.36 11.85
C VAL A 210 31.30 -18.00 11.96
N THR A 211 30.49 -17.79 13.00
CA THR A 211 29.90 -16.49 13.35
C THR A 211 30.95 -15.44 13.73
N GLY A 212 31.96 -15.82 14.51
CA GLY A 212 33.07 -14.93 14.90
C GLY A 212 33.97 -14.52 13.73
N ILE A 213 34.03 -15.31 12.65
CA ILE A 213 34.72 -14.92 11.41
C ILE A 213 34.04 -13.68 10.81
N TYR A 214 32.72 -13.67 10.71
CA TYR A 214 31.99 -12.53 10.15
C TYR A 214 32.21 -11.25 10.95
N ASP A 215 32.05 -11.28 12.28
CA ASP A 215 32.18 -10.08 13.11
C ASP A 215 33.57 -9.44 12.94
N ARG A 216 34.60 -10.29 12.88
CA ARG A 216 35.98 -9.85 12.73
C ARG A 216 36.26 -9.31 11.33
N LEU A 217 35.83 -10.01 10.28
CA LEU A 217 35.97 -9.53 8.90
C LEU A 217 35.20 -8.22 8.70
N HIS A 218 33.99 -8.12 9.24
CA HIS A 218 33.16 -6.92 9.16
C HIS A 218 33.84 -5.72 9.84
N SER A 219 34.38 -5.91 11.05
CA SER A 219 35.13 -4.88 11.77
C SER A 219 36.38 -4.41 11.00
N GLU A 220 37.21 -5.35 10.53
CA GLU A 220 38.47 -5.04 9.84
C GLU A 220 38.25 -4.44 8.45
N LEU A 221 37.30 -4.96 7.68
CA LEU A 221 36.96 -4.41 6.35
C LEU A 221 36.37 -3.01 6.50
N ARG A 222 35.51 -2.76 7.50
CA ARG A 222 34.98 -1.43 7.81
C ARG A 222 36.09 -0.45 8.18
N ALA A 223 37.01 -0.85 9.06
CA ALA A 223 38.13 -0.01 9.47
C ALA A 223 39.04 0.38 8.29
N LYS A 224 39.13 -0.48 7.28
CA LYS A 224 39.92 -0.26 6.06
C LYS A 224 39.13 0.42 4.93
N GLY A 225 37.87 0.80 5.16
CA GLY A 225 37.00 1.39 4.14
C GLY A 225 36.71 0.45 2.96
N ARG A 226 36.78 -0.86 3.20
CA ARG A 226 36.56 -1.92 2.21
C ARG A 226 35.11 -2.38 2.20
N PRO A 227 34.68 -3.09 1.15
CA PRO A 227 33.31 -3.59 1.08
C PRO A 227 33.02 -4.58 2.21
N LEU A 228 31.86 -4.41 2.83
CA LEU A 228 31.48 -5.16 4.02
C LEU A 228 31.04 -6.58 3.62
N PRO A 229 31.37 -7.60 4.44
CA PRO A 229 30.87 -8.95 4.21
C PRO A 229 29.38 -9.01 4.58
N GLN A 230 28.67 -10.00 4.05
CA GLN A 230 27.30 -10.34 4.45
C GLN A 230 27.24 -11.79 4.92
N GLN A 231 26.44 -12.06 5.95
CA GLN A 231 26.21 -13.40 6.49
C GLN A 231 24.72 -13.77 6.50
N ARG A 232 24.44 -15.05 6.28
CA ARG A 232 23.14 -15.69 6.55
C ARG A 232 23.31 -17.04 7.27
N LEU A 233 22.46 -17.28 8.26
CA LEU A 233 22.38 -18.51 9.06
C LEU A 233 21.01 -19.15 8.84
N SER A 234 20.95 -20.45 8.51
CA SER A 234 19.67 -21.14 8.28
C SER A 234 19.28 -22.16 9.37
N ASN A 235 19.99 -22.26 10.49
CA ASN A 235 19.63 -23.17 11.59
C ASN A 235 19.94 -22.59 12.98
N SER A 236 19.05 -22.89 13.93
CA SER A 236 19.19 -22.72 15.37
C SER A 236 20.01 -23.88 15.98
N GLY A 237 21.14 -23.58 16.63
CA GLY A 237 21.63 -24.43 17.73
C GLY A 237 23.04 -25.06 17.68
N ARG A 238 23.92 -24.79 16.70
CA ARG A 238 25.34 -25.22 16.81
C ARG A 238 26.29 -24.10 16.40
N THR A 239 27.00 -23.54 17.37
CA THR A 239 28.23 -22.75 17.19
C THR A 239 29.29 -23.64 16.56
N LEU A 240 29.30 -23.71 15.22
CA LEU A 240 30.29 -24.46 14.45
C LEU A 240 31.63 -23.72 14.50
N ALA A 241 32.72 -24.43 14.79
CA ALA A 241 34.07 -23.91 14.67
C ALA A 241 34.87 -24.84 13.75
N PHE A 242 35.57 -24.29 12.76
CA PHE A 242 36.46 -25.06 11.88
C PHE A 242 37.93 -24.63 11.96
N ALA A 243 38.26 -23.64 12.80
CA ALA A 243 39.63 -23.22 13.00
C ALA A 243 39.96 -23.10 14.49
N ARG A 244 41.16 -23.53 14.87
CA ARG A 244 41.77 -23.21 16.16
C ARG A 244 42.22 -21.75 16.12
N ASN A 245 42.00 -21.05 17.21
CA ASN A 245 42.50 -19.69 17.35
C ASN A 245 44.01 -19.73 17.59
N ARG A 246 44.80 -19.39 16.57
CA ARG A 246 46.28 -19.33 16.68
C ARG A 246 46.79 -18.25 17.61
N HIS A 247 45.94 -17.30 18.00
CA HIS A 247 46.24 -16.31 19.03
C HIS A 247 46.19 -16.90 20.45
N GLN A 248 46.24 -18.24 20.61
CA GLN A 248 46.28 -18.90 21.90
C GLN A 248 47.36 -18.27 22.79
N ALA A 249 46.88 -17.53 23.79
CA ALA A 249 47.71 -17.14 24.91
C ALA A 249 48.26 -18.44 25.52
N PRO A 250 49.57 -18.54 25.84
CA PRO A 250 49.97 -19.49 26.86
C PRO A 250 49.09 -19.22 28.08
N ALA A 251 48.65 -20.27 28.77
CA ALA A 251 48.05 -20.16 30.09
C ALA A 251 49.08 -19.54 31.05
N ARG A 252 49.19 -18.21 30.96
CA ARG A 252 49.91 -17.30 31.82
C ARG A 252 48.85 -16.26 32.17
N PRO A 253 48.70 -15.90 33.44
CA PRO A 253 47.63 -14.99 33.86
C PRO A 253 47.72 -13.72 33.00
N VAL A 254 46.68 -13.48 32.20
CA VAL A 254 46.57 -12.32 31.33
C VAL A 254 46.60 -11.11 32.25
N THR A 255 47.75 -10.46 32.30
CA THR A 255 47.85 -9.07 32.73
C THR A 255 47.50 -8.27 31.48
N ALA A 256 46.26 -7.80 31.44
CA ALA A 256 45.80 -6.87 30.41
C ALA A 256 46.77 -5.68 30.30
N PRO A 257 47.02 -5.14 29.09
CA PRO A 257 47.75 -3.89 28.96
C PRO A 257 46.95 -2.80 29.70
N GLY A 258 47.50 -2.33 30.81
CA GLY A 258 46.88 -1.31 31.66
C GLY A 258 46.35 -1.77 33.02
N ALA A 259 46.54 -3.03 33.45
CA ALA A 259 46.32 -3.35 34.86
C ALA A 259 47.34 -2.56 35.70
N PRO A 260 46.93 -1.66 36.63
CA PRO A 260 47.88 -1.03 37.54
C PRO A 260 48.66 -2.15 38.23
N GLN A 261 49.99 -2.15 38.07
CA GLN A 261 50.83 -3.08 38.79
C GLN A 261 50.56 -2.84 40.27
N VAL A 262 49.83 -3.76 40.91
CA VAL A 262 49.58 -3.70 42.34
C VAL A 262 50.95 -3.77 43.01
N PRO A 263 51.39 -2.73 43.74
CA PRO A 263 52.64 -2.75 44.46
C PRO A 263 52.76 -4.03 45.29
N GLY A 264 53.95 -4.62 45.37
CA GLY A 264 54.17 -5.91 46.05
C GLY A 264 53.63 -5.92 47.48
N GLU A 265 53.65 -4.77 48.15
CA GLU A 265 53.10 -4.53 49.50
C GLU A 265 51.59 -4.75 49.60
N LEU A 266 50.83 -4.44 48.54
CA LEU A 266 49.36 -4.52 48.53
C LEU A 266 48.83 -5.87 48.03
N ARG A 267 49.69 -6.69 47.43
CA ARG A 267 49.32 -8.00 46.86
C ARG A 267 48.74 -8.99 47.87
N PRO A 268 49.28 -9.12 49.10
CA PRO A 268 48.66 -9.94 50.14
C PRO A 268 47.28 -9.42 50.57
N MET A 269 47.10 -8.09 50.56
CA MET A 269 45.85 -7.44 50.95
C MET A 269 44.75 -7.64 49.92
N LEU A 270 45.08 -7.73 48.63
CA LEU A 270 44.12 -7.96 47.54
C LEU A 270 43.32 -9.26 47.71
N TRP A 271 43.98 -10.32 48.16
CA TRP A 271 43.42 -11.67 48.29
C TRP A 271 42.94 -11.99 49.72
N GLY A 272 42.89 -10.99 50.61
CA GLY A 272 42.32 -11.13 51.95
C GLY A 272 40.82 -11.39 51.93
N ARG A 273 40.27 -11.76 53.09
CA ARG A 273 38.80 -11.90 53.23
C ARG A 273 38.14 -10.54 52.93
N PRO A 274 36.92 -10.47 52.35
CA PRO A 274 36.29 -9.20 51.99
C PRO A 274 36.33 -8.13 53.09
N ARG A 275 36.04 -8.50 54.35
CA ARG A 275 36.13 -7.60 55.52
C ARG A 275 37.55 -7.08 55.77
N GLU A 276 38.55 -7.93 55.58
CA GLU A 276 39.95 -7.54 55.75
C GLU A 276 40.35 -6.56 54.66
N VAL A 277 39.94 -6.77 53.41
CA VAL A 277 40.26 -5.87 52.29
C VAL A 277 39.74 -4.46 52.55
N VAL A 278 38.49 -4.33 53.01
CA VAL A 278 37.89 -3.04 53.38
C VAL A 278 38.67 -2.38 54.52
N ALA A 279 38.93 -3.12 55.61
CA ALA A 279 39.71 -2.61 56.74
C ALA A 279 41.15 -2.21 56.35
N HIS A 280 41.77 -2.87 55.35
CA HIS A 280 43.08 -2.47 54.83
C HIS A 280 43.00 -1.17 54.02
N ALA A 281 41.96 -0.98 53.20
CA ALA A 281 41.74 0.26 52.47
C ALA A 281 41.56 1.46 53.42
N GLU A 282 40.77 1.30 54.50
CA GLU A 282 40.61 2.30 55.55
C GLU A 282 41.92 2.64 56.26
N ARG A 283 42.69 1.62 56.67
CA ARG A 283 44.00 1.84 57.31
C ARG A 283 44.96 2.61 56.41
N LEU A 284 44.96 2.32 55.11
CA LEU A 284 45.76 3.05 54.14
C LEU A 284 45.33 4.52 54.05
N ARG A 285 44.03 4.83 54.06
CA ARG A 285 43.55 6.21 54.12
C ARG A 285 43.93 6.92 55.42
N ALA A 286 43.73 6.27 56.57
CA ALA A 286 44.09 6.82 57.87
C ALA A 286 45.59 7.14 57.98
N ALA A 287 46.43 6.39 57.27
CA ALA A 287 47.87 6.62 57.16
C ALA A 287 48.27 7.66 56.07
N GLY A 288 47.30 8.36 55.45
CA GLY A 288 47.56 9.33 54.39
C GLY A 288 47.92 8.73 53.02
N ARG A 289 47.76 7.41 52.83
CA ARG A 289 48.08 6.67 51.60
C ARG A 289 46.84 6.42 50.74
N SER A 290 46.05 7.46 50.47
CA SER A 290 44.78 7.34 49.72
C SER A 290 44.95 6.74 48.31
N ASP A 291 46.06 7.03 47.61
CA ASP A 291 46.35 6.41 46.32
C ASP A 291 46.59 4.90 46.43
N SER A 292 47.20 4.43 47.52
CA SER A 292 47.38 2.99 47.75
C SER A 292 46.04 2.29 48.01
N ALA A 293 45.12 2.94 48.74
CA ALA A 293 43.76 2.43 48.95
C ALA A 293 43.00 2.35 47.62
N ARG A 294 43.09 3.40 46.79
CA ARG A 294 42.48 3.44 45.45
C ARG A 294 43.03 2.33 44.54
N VAL A 295 44.35 2.14 44.50
CA VAL A 295 44.99 1.06 43.73
C VAL A 295 44.53 -0.32 44.19
N LEU A 296 44.43 -0.55 45.51
CA LEU A 296 43.94 -1.81 46.06
C LEU A 296 42.50 -2.09 45.62
N LEU A 297 41.59 -1.12 45.77
CA LEU A 297 40.17 -1.27 45.43
C LEU A 297 39.94 -1.39 43.92
N THR A 298 40.66 -0.65 43.09
CA THR A 298 40.65 -0.86 41.64
C THR A 298 41.12 -2.27 41.28
N ALA A 299 42.16 -2.78 41.96
CA ALA A 299 42.64 -4.15 41.72
C ALA A 299 41.62 -5.21 42.18
N VAL A 300 40.87 -4.96 43.25
CA VAL A 300 39.76 -5.82 43.69
C VAL A 300 38.76 -6.01 42.55
N GLY A 301 38.23 -4.91 42.00
CA GLY A 301 37.25 -4.96 40.92
C GLY A 301 37.78 -5.66 39.66
N ARG A 302 39.06 -5.44 39.32
CA ARG A 302 39.68 -5.99 38.10
C ARG A 302 40.12 -7.44 38.18
N GLN A 303 40.51 -7.93 39.37
CA GLN A 303 41.25 -9.20 39.50
C GLN A 303 40.53 -10.27 40.32
N ARG A 304 39.67 -9.92 41.29
CA ARG A 304 39.01 -10.94 42.14
C ARG A 304 37.85 -11.64 41.42
N PRO A 305 37.48 -12.88 41.78
CA PRO A 305 36.24 -13.51 41.30
C PRO A 305 35.01 -12.62 41.52
N ALA A 306 34.04 -12.65 40.60
CA ALA A 306 32.85 -11.78 40.63
C ALA A 306 32.08 -11.89 41.96
N GLN A 307 31.94 -13.10 42.50
CA GLN A 307 31.32 -13.36 43.79
C GLN A 307 32.03 -12.65 44.95
N GLU A 308 33.37 -12.62 44.94
CA GLU A 308 34.15 -11.95 45.98
C GLU A 308 34.11 -10.43 45.83
N VAL A 309 34.05 -9.94 44.59
CA VAL A 309 33.86 -8.51 44.28
C VAL A 309 32.50 -8.04 44.82
N ALA A 310 31.42 -8.77 44.55
CA ALA A 310 30.08 -8.49 45.07
C ALA A 310 30.08 -8.40 46.61
N ALA A 311 30.74 -9.34 47.29
CA ALA A 311 30.84 -9.34 48.75
C ALA A 311 31.63 -8.13 49.31
N VAL A 312 32.66 -7.67 48.59
CA VAL A 312 33.41 -6.45 48.98
C VAL A 312 32.54 -5.21 48.77
N ILE A 313 31.82 -5.10 47.65
CA ILE A 313 30.95 -3.94 47.37
C ILE A 313 29.80 -3.85 48.39
N ALA A 314 29.16 -4.98 48.70
CA ALA A 314 28.11 -5.04 49.72
C ALA A 314 28.63 -4.60 51.11
N ARG A 315 29.88 -4.95 51.44
CA ARG A 315 30.53 -4.53 52.69
C ARG A 315 30.81 -3.03 52.71
N LEU A 316 31.44 -2.51 51.65
CA LEU A 316 31.73 -1.08 51.52
C LEU A 316 30.46 -0.24 51.61
N SER A 317 29.38 -0.71 50.99
CA SER A 317 28.07 -0.03 51.03
C SER A 317 27.47 -0.05 52.44
N ALA A 318 27.56 -1.18 53.15
CA ALA A 318 27.06 -1.32 54.53
C ALA A 318 27.86 -0.50 55.56
N GLU A 319 29.12 -0.18 55.26
CA GLU A 319 30.03 0.62 56.12
C GLU A 319 30.09 2.10 55.68
N GLU A 320 29.13 2.56 54.86
CA GLU A 320 29.00 3.94 54.36
C GLU A 320 30.22 4.44 53.56
N HIS A 321 30.90 3.52 52.87
CA HIS A 321 32.02 3.80 51.96
C HIS A 321 31.59 3.81 50.49
N GLY A 322 30.60 4.64 50.15
CA GLY A 322 29.97 4.70 48.82
C GLY A 322 30.95 4.97 47.66
N ASP A 323 31.88 5.92 47.82
CA ASP A 323 32.86 6.25 46.78
C ASP A 323 33.76 5.05 46.40
N ASP A 324 34.04 4.19 47.38
CA ASP A 324 34.84 2.98 47.17
C ASP A 324 34.05 1.87 46.50
N ALA A 325 32.78 1.71 46.89
CA ALA A 325 31.87 0.79 46.24
C ALA A 325 31.75 1.15 44.74
N VAL A 326 31.57 2.44 44.42
CA VAL A 326 31.52 2.96 43.05
C VAL A 326 32.84 2.71 42.31
N LEU A 327 33.99 2.94 42.95
CA LEU A 327 35.30 2.68 42.33
C LEU A 327 35.49 1.19 41.98
N VAL A 328 35.10 0.28 42.87
CA VAL A 328 35.19 -1.16 42.66
C VAL A 328 34.24 -1.58 41.53
N LEU A 329 33.00 -1.07 41.52
CA LEU A 329 32.00 -1.29 40.47
C LEU A 329 32.51 -0.85 39.10
N ALA A 330 32.97 0.41 38.97
CA ALA A 330 33.51 0.95 37.72
C ALA A 330 34.70 0.13 37.20
N SER A 331 35.54 -0.36 38.10
CA SER A 331 36.68 -1.22 37.75
C SER A 331 36.25 -2.61 37.29
N MET A 332 35.17 -3.15 37.88
CA MET A 332 34.59 -4.45 37.57
C MET A 332 33.91 -4.48 36.20
N VAL A 333 33.15 -3.46 35.81
CA VAL A 333 32.46 -3.39 34.51
C VAL A 333 33.42 -3.59 33.32
N THR A 334 34.69 -3.20 33.46
CA THR A 334 35.73 -3.41 32.43
C THR A 334 36.09 -4.88 32.14
N ARG A 335 35.51 -5.85 32.86
CA ARG A 335 35.78 -7.30 32.72
C ARG A 335 34.77 -8.02 31.83
N GLY A 336 33.87 -7.26 31.21
CA GLY A 336 32.96 -7.73 30.18
C GLY A 336 31.70 -8.45 30.68
N PRO A 337 30.80 -8.78 29.74
CA PRO A 337 29.40 -9.12 30.01
C PRO A 337 29.16 -10.28 30.98
N ARG A 338 29.87 -11.39 30.80
CA ARG A 338 29.69 -12.61 31.62
C ARG A 338 30.09 -12.37 33.07
N THR A 339 31.17 -11.62 33.28
CA THR A 339 31.63 -11.29 34.63
C THR A 339 30.63 -10.36 35.32
N ILE A 340 30.02 -9.43 34.57
CA ILE A 340 28.98 -8.53 35.08
C ILE A 340 27.75 -9.34 35.52
N ALA A 341 27.27 -10.24 34.67
CA ALA A 341 26.13 -11.11 34.98
C ALA A 341 26.39 -11.98 36.23
N ALA A 342 27.59 -12.59 36.34
CA ALA A 342 27.97 -13.35 37.53
C ALA A 342 28.07 -12.49 38.80
N CYS A 343 28.39 -11.20 38.67
CA CYS A 343 28.40 -10.27 39.80
C CYS A 343 26.97 -9.93 40.24
N VAL A 344 26.04 -9.76 39.29
CA VAL A 344 24.61 -9.54 39.57
C VAL A 344 24.02 -10.75 40.30
N GLU A 345 24.26 -11.96 39.81
CA GLU A 345 23.83 -13.21 40.46
C GLU A 345 24.34 -13.31 41.91
N ALA A 346 25.61 -12.96 42.12
CA ALA A 346 26.21 -12.94 43.45
C ALA A 346 25.63 -11.86 44.37
N LEU A 347 25.30 -10.68 43.84
CA LEU A 347 24.65 -9.60 44.60
C LEU A 347 23.23 -10.02 45.01
N TYR A 348 22.50 -10.72 44.14
CA TYR A 348 21.14 -11.21 44.43
C TYR A 348 21.12 -12.25 45.56
N SER A 349 22.25 -12.94 45.78
CA SER A 349 22.43 -13.88 46.88
C SER A 349 22.72 -13.21 48.24
N LEU A 350 22.77 -11.87 48.29
CA LEU A 350 23.09 -11.07 49.47
C LEU A 350 21.92 -10.14 49.81
N ASP A 351 21.62 -9.96 51.10
CA ASP A 351 20.52 -9.10 51.55
C ASP A 351 20.82 -7.60 51.32
N GLY A 352 19.82 -6.84 50.85
CA GLY A 352 19.87 -5.38 50.80
C GLY A 352 20.77 -4.79 49.71
N THR A 353 20.97 -5.50 48.60
CA THR A 353 21.90 -5.11 47.52
C THR A 353 21.24 -4.49 46.29
N GLU A 354 19.92 -4.25 46.29
CA GLU A 354 19.19 -3.69 45.13
C GLU A 354 19.80 -2.37 44.63
N ALA A 355 20.08 -1.42 45.54
CA ALA A 355 20.70 -0.15 45.18
C ALA A 355 22.10 -0.33 44.55
N ILE A 356 22.85 -1.35 44.96
CA ILE A 356 24.17 -1.68 44.42
C ILE A 356 24.05 -2.23 43.01
N THR A 357 23.06 -3.10 42.76
CA THR A 357 22.75 -3.62 41.43
C THR A 357 22.39 -2.47 40.49
N ASP A 358 21.63 -1.48 40.96
CA ASP A 358 21.24 -0.32 40.16
C ASP A 358 22.46 0.53 39.76
N ASP A 359 23.35 0.78 40.71
CA ASP A 359 24.61 1.46 40.45
C ASP A 359 25.49 0.69 39.46
N LEU A 360 25.51 -0.64 39.55
CA LEU A 360 26.23 -1.50 38.61
C LEU A 360 25.65 -1.35 37.19
N LEU A 361 24.34 -1.52 37.03
CA LEU A 361 23.66 -1.39 35.74
C LEU A 361 23.86 0.01 35.14
N ALA A 362 23.79 1.06 35.97
CA ALA A 362 24.05 2.44 35.55
C ALA A 362 25.49 2.65 35.04
N HIS A 363 26.49 1.92 35.58
CA HIS A 363 27.84 1.95 35.04
C HIS A 363 27.96 1.22 33.70
N VAL A 364 27.22 0.13 33.50
CA VAL A 364 27.18 -0.60 32.23
C VAL A 364 26.61 0.28 31.11
N VAL A 365 25.53 1.02 31.39
CA VAL A 365 24.88 1.91 30.42
C VAL A 365 25.80 3.03 29.90
N ARG A 366 26.80 3.45 30.68
CA ARG A 366 27.78 4.47 30.26
C ARG A 366 28.83 3.93 29.28
N GLY A 367 28.86 2.61 29.07
CA GLY A 367 29.80 1.92 28.21
C GLY A 367 29.36 1.83 26.74
N ASP A 368 29.95 0.89 26.02
CA ASP A 368 29.64 0.63 24.62
C ASP A 368 28.28 -0.08 24.46
N PRO A 369 27.42 0.31 23.49
CA PRO A 369 26.12 -0.34 23.28
C PRO A 369 26.19 -1.86 23.03
N HIS A 370 27.27 -2.37 22.40
CA HIS A 370 27.45 -3.81 22.26
C HIS A 370 27.75 -4.48 23.60
N GLU A 371 28.52 -3.85 24.49
CA GLU A 371 28.71 -4.37 25.85
C GLU A 371 27.39 -4.42 26.64
N VAL A 372 26.55 -3.39 26.50
CA VAL A 372 25.19 -3.38 27.09
C VAL A 372 24.37 -4.55 26.57
N ALA A 373 24.28 -4.72 25.24
CA ALA A 373 23.52 -5.80 24.60
C ALA A 373 24.01 -7.19 25.00
N HIS A 374 25.32 -7.43 25.01
CA HIS A 374 25.88 -8.71 25.42
C HIS A 374 25.70 -8.96 26.92
N THR A 375 25.64 -7.90 27.76
CA THR A 375 25.33 -8.02 29.18
C THR A 375 23.88 -8.42 29.40
N ILE A 376 22.95 -7.83 28.65
CA ILE A 376 21.53 -8.23 28.62
C ILE A 376 21.41 -9.72 28.25
N ALA A 377 22.08 -10.15 27.17
CA ALA A 377 22.07 -11.55 26.77
C ALA A 377 22.67 -12.49 27.84
N ALA A 378 23.74 -12.06 28.51
CA ALA A 378 24.36 -12.82 29.60
C ALA A 378 23.44 -12.95 30.82
N LEU A 379 22.71 -11.88 31.19
CA LEU A 379 21.73 -11.89 32.29
C LEU A 379 20.56 -12.83 31.98
N ARG A 380 20.00 -12.77 30.77
CA ARG A 380 18.94 -13.70 30.33
C ARG A 380 19.41 -15.15 30.36
N ALA A 381 20.66 -15.42 29.94
CA ALA A 381 21.22 -16.77 29.93
C ALA A 381 21.31 -17.42 31.33
N ILE A 382 21.39 -16.61 32.39
CA ILE A 382 21.40 -17.06 33.78
C ILE A 382 20.04 -16.91 34.49
N GLY A 383 18.98 -16.54 33.76
CA GLY A 383 17.61 -16.43 34.29
C GLY A 383 17.28 -15.11 34.98
N HIS A 384 18.11 -14.08 34.81
CA HIS A 384 17.91 -12.73 35.38
C HIS A 384 17.22 -11.80 34.38
N ASP A 385 15.98 -12.15 33.98
CA ASP A 385 15.21 -11.41 32.98
C ASP A 385 14.78 -10.01 33.47
N ASP A 386 14.47 -9.86 34.75
CA ASP A 386 14.06 -8.56 35.32
C ASP A 386 15.22 -7.55 35.25
N GLU A 387 16.44 -7.95 35.62
CA GLU A 387 17.62 -7.09 35.49
C GLU A 387 17.96 -6.78 34.03
N ALA A 388 17.75 -7.73 33.12
CA ALA A 388 17.90 -7.51 31.68
C ALA A 388 16.93 -6.43 31.17
N VAL A 389 15.65 -6.49 31.56
CA VAL A 389 14.64 -5.48 31.22
C VAL A 389 14.97 -4.12 31.82
N ARG A 390 15.44 -4.09 33.07
CA ARG A 390 15.87 -2.85 33.75
C ARG A 390 17.06 -2.21 33.05
N LEU A 391 18.03 -3.01 32.60
CA LEU A 391 19.18 -2.53 31.85
C LEU A 391 18.79 -1.95 30.49
N ILE A 392 17.86 -2.59 29.77
CA ILE A 392 17.29 -2.05 28.52
C ILE A 392 16.64 -0.69 28.79
N GLY A 393 15.74 -0.62 29.78
CA GLY A 393 15.05 0.64 30.11
C GLY A 393 16.00 1.75 30.53
N ALA A 394 17.08 1.43 31.26
CA ALA A 394 18.11 2.38 31.64
C ALA A 394 18.93 2.86 30.43
N ALA A 395 19.24 1.97 29.49
CA ALA A 395 19.93 2.32 28.25
C ALA A 395 19.07 3.21 27.34
N GLU A 396 17.78 2.89 27.21
CA GLU A 396 16.81 3.71 26.48
C GLU A 396 16.67 5.10 27.12
N ALA A 397 16.57 5.18 28.45
CA ALA A 397 16.47 6.46 29.17
C ALA A 397 17.75 7.30 29.10
N ALA A 398 18.91 6.68 28.92
CA ALA A 398 20.19 7.37 28.76
C ALA A 398 20.41 7.89 27.34
N ALA A 399 19.73 7.32 26.34
CA ALA A 399 19.84 7.74 24.95
C ALA A 399 19.30 9.17 24.77
N ARG A 400 20.11 10.04 24.15
CA ARG A 400 19.77 11.47 23.98
C ARG A 400 19.19 11.81 22.61
N GLY A 401 19.13 10.84 21.72
CA GLY A 401 18.64 11.03 20.36
C GLY A 401 18.50 9.71 19.59
N THR A 402 18.10 9.86 18.34
CA THR A 402 17.84 8.75 17.42
C THR A 402 19.10 7.92 17.16
N GLU A 403 20.28 8.54 17.11
CA GLU A 403 21.55 7.84 16.82
C GLU A 403 21.92 6.84 17.92
N GLU A 404 21.81 7.23 19.19
CA GLU A 404 22.10 6.33 20.32
C GLU A 404 21.09 5.21 20.43
N ILE A 405 19.80 5.49 20.15
CA ILE A 405 18.76 4.45 20.09
C ILE A 405 19.07 3.45 18.99
N LEU A 406 19.44 3.91 17.79
CA LEU A 406 19.80 3.01 16.69
C LEU A 406 21.06 2.20 16.97
N ALA A 407 22.06 2.79 17.64
CA ALA A 407 23.24 2.08 18.08
C ALA A 407 22.88 0.96 19.08
N LEU A 408 21.98 1.23 20.03
CA LEU A 408 21.46 0.24 20.96
C LEU A 408 20.66 -0.85 20.23
N VAL A 409 19.73 -0.49 19.34
CA VAL A 409 18.92 -1.45 18.57
C VAL A 409 19.81 -2.36 17.71
N GLY A 410 20.81 -1.78 17.03
CA GLY A 410 21.78 -2.53 16.24
C GLY A 410 22.61 -3.49 17.10
N ALA A 411 23.03 -3.03 18.28
CA ALA A 411 23.74 -3.86 19.25
C ALA A 411 22.88 -5.03 19.78
N LEU A 412 21.61 -4.78 20.13
CA LEU A 412 20.67 -5.81 20.60
C LEU A 412 20.48 -6.91 19.54
N ARG A 413 20.25 -6.54 18.28
CA ARG A 413 20.14 -7.52 17.18
C ARG A 413 21.44 -8.30 16.96
N SER A 414 22.60 -7.63 17.03
CA SER A 414 23.90 -8.32 16.92
C SER A 414 24.11 -9.37 18.02
N ALA A 415 23.51 -9.15 19.21
CA ALA A 415 23.53 -10.09 20.32
C ALA A 415 22.42 -11.17 20.24
N GLY A 416 21.61 -11.19 19.17
CA GLY A 416 20.50 -12.14 18.99
C GLY A 416 19.23 -11.80 19.77
N LEU A 417 19.08 -10.54 20.20
CA LEU A 417 17.95 -10.04 20.97
C LEU A 417 16.98 -9.25 20.08
N ASP A 418 16.48 -9.88 19.01
CA ASP A 418 15.66 -9.22 18.00
C ASP A 418 14.33 -8.65 18.54
N GLU A 419 13.68 -9.36 19.46
CA GLU A 419 12.43 -8.90 20.10
C GLU A 419 12.65 -7.67 20.98
N ASP A 420 13.75 -7.64 21.75
CA ASP A 420 14.11 -6.50 22.58
C ASP A 420 14.46 -5.27 21.72
N ALA A 421 15.14 -5.50 20.59
CA ALA A 421 15.45 -4.47 19.62
C ALA A 421 14.19 -3.86 19.00
N ASP A 422 13.21 -4.70 18.64
CA ASP A 422 11.91 -4.24 18.12
C ASP A 422 11.13 -3.44 19.16
N LEU A 423 11.14 -3.88 20.41
CA LEU A 423 10.48 -3.17 21.50
C LEU A 423 11.14 -1.81 21.77
N ALA A 424 12.47 -1.73 21.69
CA ALA A 424 13.20 -0.47 21.83
C ALA A 424 12.84 0.53 20.72
N VAL A 425 12.70 0.08 19.47
CA VAL A 425 12.21 0.92 18.37
C VAL A 425 10.79 1.42 18.65
N LEU A 426 9.89 0.55 19.09
CA LEU A 426 8.50 0.92 19.40
C LEU A 426 8.42 1.92 20.55
N ARG A 427 9.22 1.76 21.60
CA ARG A 427 9.26 2.70 22.74
C ARG A 427 9.86 4.05 22.37
N ALA A 428 10.85 4.05 21.48
CA ALA A 428 11.42 5.27 20.92
C ALA A 428 10.46 6.01 19.98
N ALA A 429 9.52 5.27 19.35
CA ALA A 429 8.57 5.83 18.41
C ALA A 429 7.45 6.60 19.09
N GLY A 430 7.52 7.94 19.01
CA GLY A 430 6.41 8.83 19.37
C GLY A 430 5.43 9.09 18.20
N SER A 431 4.71 10.21 18.27
CA SER A 431 3.80 10.69 17.21
C SER A 431 4.29 11.97 16.53
N GLY A 432 5.61 12.07 16.29
CA GLY A 432 6.27 13.31 15.90
C GLY A 432 7.27 13.19 14.75
N PRO A 433 7.93 14.31 14.38
CA PRO A 433 8.98 14.33 13.37
C PRO A 433 10.16 13.41 13.70
N GLU A 434 10.39 13.12 14.97
CA GLU A 434 11.46 12.23 15.43
C GLU A 434 11.20 10.78 15.02
N THR A 435 9.93 10.36 14.98
CA THR A 435 9.52 9.04 14.48
C THR A 435 9.84 8.88 13.00
N VAL A 436 9.66 9.95 12.19
CA VAL A 436 10.04 9.94 10.77
C VAL A 436 11.56 9.86 10.61
N ARG A 437 12.34 10.58 11.43
CA ARG A 437 13.81 10.48 11.41
C ARG A 437 14.29 9.08 11.80
N LEU A 438 13.66 8.47 12.80
CA LEU A 438 13.92 7.09 13.19
C LEU A 438 13.60 6.16 12.01
N ALA A 439 12.41 6.27 11.41
CA ALA A 439 12.02 5.48 10.23
C ALA A 439 13.01 5.62 9.06
N ASP A 440 13.43 6.84 8.72
CA ASP A 440 14.42 7.11 7.67
C ASP A 440 15.75 6.39 7.95
N ALA A 441 16.21 6.45 9.20
CA ALA A 441 17.45 5.80 9.60
C ALA A 441 17.33 4.27 9.60
N LEU A 442 16.21 3.71 10.06
CA LEU A 442 15.92 2.28 9.98
C LEU A 442 15.88 1.81 8.51
N LEU A 443 15.25 2.57 7.62
CA LEU A 443 15.20 2.29 6.19
C LEU A 443 16.60 2.30 5.58
N ALA A 444 17.45 3.28 5.94
CA ALA A 444 18.83 3.37 5.49
C ALA A 444 19.71 2.20 5.98
N MET A 445 19.38 1.62 7.14
CA MET A 445 20.02 0.40 7.66
C MET A 445 19.48 -0.90 7.04
N GLY A 446 18.49 -0.80 6.15
CA GLY A 446 17.84 -1.94 5.50
C GLY A 446 16.75 -2.60 6.33
N TRP A 447 16.33 -2.00 7.45
CA TRP A 447 15.27 -2.52 8.31
C TRP A 447 13.90 -2.04 7.84
N ARG A 448 13.55 -2.48 6.62
CA ARG A 448 12.38 -2.00 5.87
C ARG A 448 11.08 -2.15 6.66
N ASP A 449 10.76 -3.35 7.16
CA ASP A 449 9.46 -3.63 7.78
C ASP A 449 9.12 -2.65 8.92
N LYS A 450 10.07 -2.46 9.86
CA LYS A 450 9.89 -1.52 10.97
C LYS A 450 9.86 -0.06 10.54
N ALA A 451 10.65 0.32 9.53
CA ALA A 451 10.59 1.66 8.97
C ALA A 451 9.21 1.95 8.38
N LEU A 452 8.64 1.00 7.64
CA LEU A 452 7.31 1.12 7.04
C LEU A 452 6.21 1.26 8.11
N ASP A 453 6.24 0.45 9.17
CA ASP A 453 5.32 0.57 10.30
C ASP A 453 5.35 1.98 10.91
N LEU A 454 6.55 2.53 11.12
CA LEU A 454 6.73 3.88 11.67
C LEU A 454 6.30 4.99 10.72
N TYR A 455 6.46 4.82 9.41
CA TYR A 455 5.94 5.78 8.43
C TYR A 455 4.41 5.82 8.43
N VAL A 456 3.74 4.67 8.57
CA VAL A 456 2.27 4.64 8.73
C VAL A 456 1.86 5.32 10.03
N GLN A 457 2.54 5.03 11.14
CA GLN A 457 2.26 5.67 12.43
C GLN A 457 2.45 7.20 12.40
N ALA A 458 3.41 7.69 11.63
CA ALA A 458 3.73 9.12 11.50
C ALA A 458 3.25 9.74 10.18
N ALA A 459 2.20 9.18 9.55
CA ALA A 459 1.74 9.56 8.22
C ALA A 459 1.56 11.08 8.03
N ASP A 460 0.96 11.76 9.02
CA ASP A 460 0.72 13.21 8.99
C ASP A 460 2.02 14.05 8.84
N HIS A 461 3.14 13.56 9.36
CA HIS A 461 4.45 14.21 9.19
C HIS A 461 5.13 13.78 7.89
N VAL A 462 4.92 12.53 7.45
CA VAL A 462 5.45 12.00 6.20
C VAL A 462 4.88 12.76 5.00
N VAL A 463 3.58 13.04 4.98
CA VAL A 463 2.93 13.71 3.83
C VAL A 463 3.32 15.17 3.66
N ARG A 464 3.85 15.81 4.71
CA ARG A 464 4.34 17.20 4.67
C ARG A 464 5.76 17.34 4.16
N ARG A 465 6.43 16.22 3.87
CA ARG A 465 7.79 16.22 3.32
C ARG A 465 7.80 16.77 1.90
N PRO A 466 8.95 17.27 1.42
CA PRO A 466 9.12 17.56 0.00
C PRO A 466 8.77 16.35 -0.86
N ALA A 467 8.13 16.61 -2.01
CA ALA A 467 7.64 15.56 -2.91
C ALA A 467 8.67 14.46 -3.22
N GLY A 468 9.94 14.83 -3.45
CA GLY A 468 11.00 13.87 -3.72
C GLY A 468 11.30 12.92 -2.55
N GLU A 469 11.17 13.38 -1.31
CA GLU A 469 11.35 12.53 -0.12
C GLU A 469 10.14 11.65 0.13
N LEU A 470 8.93 12.19 -0.03
CA LEU A 470 7.69 11.42 0.05
C LEU A 470 7.68 10.26 -0.96
N VAL A 471 8.10 10.52 -2.21
CA VAL A 471 8.18 9.48 -3.24
C VAL A 471 9.18 8.38 -2.89
N ARG A 472 10.28 8.68 -2.17
CA ARG A 472 11.19 7.63 -1.67
C ARG A 472 10.52 6.71 -0.67
N VAL A 473 9.70 7.27 0.22
CA VAL A 473 8.92 6.49 1.20
C VAL A 473 7.90 5.62 0.48
N VAL A 474 7.14 6.20 -0.45
CA VAL A 474 6.11 5.47 -1.23
C VAL A 474 6.74 4.34 -2.04
N ARG A 475 7.90 4.58 -2.65
CA ARG A 475 8.64 3.53 -3.36
C ARG A 475 9.08 2.41 -2.42
N ALA A 476 9.51 2.73 -1.19
CA ALA A 476 9.86 1.70 -0.20
C ALA A 476 8.65 0.82 0.16
N PHE A 477 7.44 1.37 0.21
CA PHE A 477 6.21 0.57 0.38
C PHE A 477 5.91 -0.32 -0.83
N GLU A 478 6.08 0.20 -2.06
CA GLU A 478 5.86 -0.61 -3.28
C GLU A 478 6.88 -1.74 -3.42
N GLU A 479 8.16 -1.48 -3.14
CA GLU A 479 9.21 -2.50 -3.12
C GLU A 479 8.91 -3.60 -2.10
N ALA A 480 8.25 -3.27 -0.99
CA ALA A 480 7.83 -4.22 0.04
C ALA A 480 6.47 -4.90 -0.24
N GLY A 481 5.77 -4.52 -1.32
CA GLY A 481 4.43 -5.04 -1.62
C GLY A 481 3.37 -4.68 -0.56
N SER A 482 3.54 -3.55 0.15
CA SER A 482 2.67 -3.14 1.25
C SER A 482 1.60 -2.15 0.80
N ASP A 483 0.36 -2.35 1.28
CA ASP A 483 -0.78 -1.46 1.05
C ASP A 483 -0.60 -0.06 1.67
N GLY A 484 0.42 0.13 2.50
CA GLY A 484 0.76 1.43 3.11
C GLY A 484 1.04 2.53 2.09
N ALA A 485 1.51 2.19 0.88
CA ALA A 485 1.69 3.14 -0.21
C ALA A 485 0.38 3.88 -0.55
N ASP A 486 -0.75 3.16 -0.63
CA ASP A 486 -2.06 3.74 -0.97
C ASP A 486 -2.55 4.69 0.13
N LEU A 487 -2.32 4.32 1.40
CA LEU A 487 -2.67 5.13 2.56
C LEU A 487 -1.90 6.45 2.57
N ILE A 488 -0.57 6.38 2.45
CA ILE A 488 0.31 7.57 2.43
C ILE A 488 -0.01 8.45 1.22
N MET A 489 -0.21 7.86 0.04
CA MET A 489 -0.55 8.62 -1.16
C MET A 489 -1.91 9.32 -1.05
N THR A 490 -2.93 8.65 -0.52
CA THR A 490 -4.25 9.26 -0.33
C THR A 490 -4.19 10.42 0.66
N ALA A 491 -3.43 10.27 1.74
CA ALA A 491 -3.19 11.33 2.72
C ALA A 491 -2.41 12.50 2.09
N ALA A 492 -1.39 12.22 1.27
CA ALA A 492 -0.61 13.24 0.57
C ALA A 492 -1.44 14.09 -0.39
N VAL A 493 -2.36 13.48 -1.15
CA VAL A 493 -3.25 14.24 -2.05
C VAL A 493 -4.24 15.11 -1.28
N ARG A 494 -4.67 14.68 -0.08
CA ARG A 494 -5.54 15.49 0.78
C ARG A 494 -4.81 16.70 1.38
N GLU A 495 -3.53 16.53 1.72
CA GLU A 495 -2.69 17.62 2.25
C GLU A 495 -2.28 18.60 1.14
N ALA A 496 -1.96 18.09 -0.06
CA ALA A 496 -1.59 18.89 -1.24
C ALA A 496 -2.82 19.52 -1.90
N VAL A 497 -3.41 20.52 -1.24
CA VAL A 497 -4.61 21.22 -1.73
C VAL A 497 -4.30 22.14 -2.92
N ALA A 498 -3.07 22.68 -3.00
CA ALA A 498 -2.69 23.61 -4.05
C ALA A 498 -2.27 22.88 -5.36
N PRO A 499 -2.70 23.36 -6.54
CA PRO A 499 -2.27 22.81 -7.84
C PRO A 499 -0.75 22.68 -7.99
N ARG A 500 0.01 23.63 -7.45
CA ARG A 500 1.48 23.62 -7.49
C ARG A 500 2.09 22.44 -6.74
N ASP A 501 1.56 22.10 -5.57
CA ASP A 501 2.07 21.01 -4.75
C ASP A 501 1.73 19.65 -5.40
N LEU A 502 0.54 19.53 -5.98
CA LEU A 502 0.13 18.37 -6.77
C LEU A 502 1.00 18.17 -8.02
N ALA A 503 1.32 19.25 -8.73
CA ALA A 503 2.24 19.20 -9.88
C ALA A 503 3.64 18.75 -9.46
N ALA A 504 4.16 19.26 -8.33
CA ALA A 504 5.44 18.86 -7.77
C ALA A 504 5.46 17.37 -7.37
N LEU A 505 4.38 16.88 -6.74
CA LEU A 505 4.21 15.48 -6.38
C LEU A 505 4.19 14.57 -7.61
N CYS A 506 3.40 14.91 -8.63
CA CYS A 506 3.37 14.14 -9.88
C CYS A 506 4.74 14.17 -10.58
N GLY A 507 5.40 15.32 -10.61
CA GLY A 507 6.77 15.49 -11.11
C GLY A 507 7.76 14.53 -10.45
N ALA A 508 7.73 14.45 -9.13
CA ALA A 508 8.59 13.54 -8.36
C ALA A 508 8.27 12.05 -8.65
N LEU A 509 6.99 11.68 -8.77
CA LEU A 509 6.57 10.33 -9.10
C LEU A 509 7.04 9.90 -10.50
N TRP A 510 6.87 10.78 -11.50
CA TRP A 510 7.37 10.49 -12.85
C TRP A 510 8.89 10.40 -12.91
N ALA A 511 9.61 11.25 -12.17
CA ALA A 511 11.06 11.17 -12.06
C ALA A 511 11.52 9.84 -11.43
N ALA A 512 10.68 9.22 -10.58
CA ALA A 512 10.93 7.91 -9.98
C ALA A 512 10.44 6.72 -10.83
N GLY A 513 9.86 6.96 -12.02
CA GLY A 513 9.30 5.90 -12.88
C GLY A 513 7.94 5.36 -12.42
N MET A 514 7.23 6.08 -11.54
CA MET A 514 5.95 5.66 -10.95
C MET A 514 4.77 6.26 -11.72
N ASP A 515 4.70 6.05 -13.03
CA ASP A 515 3.70 6.70 -13.91
C ASP A 515 2.25 6.39 -13.50
N GLY A 516 1.97 5.13 -13.15
CA GLY A 516 0.63 4.70 -12.71
C GLY A 516 0.16 5.42 -11.45
N ARG A 517 1.08 5.68 -10.51
CA ARG A 517 0.80 6.42 -9.26
C ARG A 517 0.52 7.89 -9.53
N ALA A 518 1.31 8.53 -10.41
CA ALA A 518 1.06 9.90 -10.81
C ALA A 518 -0.33 10.08 -11.44
N LEU A 519 -0.74 9.16 -12.32
CA LEU A 519 -2.10 9.16 -12.88
C LEU A 519 -3.19 8.97 -11.82
N THR A 520 -2.94 8.13 -10.80
CA THR A 520 -3.86 7.99 -9.67
C THR A 520 -3.98 9.27 -8.85
N VAL A 521 -2.87 9.96 -8.57
CA VAL A 521 -2.88 11.28 -7.91
C VAL A 521 -3.73 12.27 -8.70
N LEU A 522 -3.50 12.37 -10.01
CA LEU A 522 -4.27 13.28 -10.86
C LEU A 522 -5.76 12.97 -10.84
N ARG A 523 -6.16 11.69 -10.86
CA ARG A 523 -7.57 11.29 -10.76
C ARG A 523 -8.20 11.66 -9.43
N VAL A 524 -7.49 11.49 -8.32
CA VAL A 524 -7.99 11.87 -6.99
C VAL A 524 -8.09 13.39 -6.87
N ALA A 525 -7.06 14.12 -7.28
CA ALA A 525 -7.04 15.58 -7.29
C ALA A 525 -8.16 16.18 -8.16
N ALA A 526 -8.46 15.53 -9.29
CA ALA A 526 -9.52 15.96 -10.20
C ALA A 526 -10.90 15.99 -9.54
N GLY A 527 -11.15 15.13 -8.54
CA GLY A 527 -12.40 15.10 -7.79
C GLY A 527 -12.50 16.13 -6.66
N THR A 528 -11.37 16.74 -6.27
CA THR A 528 -11.31 17.69 -5.14
C THR A 528 -11.10 19.13 -5.59
N LEU A 529 -10.43 19.35 -6.72
CA LEU A 529 -10.13 20.68 -7.25
C LEU A 529 -11.35 21.36 -7.90
N SER A 530 -11.36 22.69 -7.86
CA SER A 530 -12.27 23.50 -8.67
C SER A 530 -11.89 23.45 -10.16
N PRO A 531 -12.80 23.79 -11.10
CA PRO A 531 -12.47 23.84 -12.53
C PRO A 531 -11.28 24.76 -12.86
N ASP A 532 -11.13 25.86 -12.12
CA ASP A 532 -10.01 26.79 -12.28
C ASP A 532 -8.71 26.16 -11.76
N GLY A 533 -8.76 25.45 -10.62
CA GLY A 533 -7.61 24.72 -10.09
C GLY A 533 -7.17 23.55 -10.97
N VAL A 534 -8.11 22.88 -11.64
CA VAL A 534 -7.80 21.85 -12.67
C VAL A 534 -7.09 22.47 -13.87
N THR A 535 -7.50 23.67 -14.27
CA THR A 535 -6.86 24.41 -15.38
C THR A 535 -5.46 24.85 -14.98
N GLU A 536 -5.28 25.40 -13.78
CA GLU A 536 -3.97 25.77 -13.24
C GLU A 536 -3.03 24.56 -13.15
N LEU A 537 -3.52 23.42 -12.64
CA LEU A 537 -2.73 22.18 -12.60
C LEU A 537 -2.36 21.73 -14.02
N ALA A 538 -3.28 21.78 -14.98
CA ALA A 538 -3.00 21.44 -16.36
C ALA A 538 -1.89 22.32 -16.96
N ASP A 539 -1.90 23.63 -16.71
CA ASP A 539 -0.85 24.54 -17.18
C ASP A 539 0.51 24.22 -16.55
N LEU A 540 0.56 23.96 -15.24
CA LEU A 540 1.78 23.54 -14.54
C LEU A 540 2.35 22.22 -15.07
N LEU A 541 1.50 21.26 -15.41
CA LEU A 541 1.92 20.01 -16.04
C LEU A 541 2.54 20.27 -17.42
N ARG A 542 2.02 21.24 -18.18
CA ARG A 542 2.57 21.58 -19.49
C ARG A 542 3.90 22.30 -19.40
N GLU A 543 4.05 23.21 -18.44
CA GLU A 543 5.33 23.89 -18.16
C GLU A 543 6.45 22.89 -17.85
N THR A 544 6.10 21.74 -17.26
CA THR A 544 7.05 20.66 -16.93
C THR A 544 7.18 19.60 -18.02
N GLY A 545 6.58 19.80 -19.20
CA GLY A 545 6.66 18.89 -20.35
C GLY A 545 5.80 17.62 -20.22
N ARG A 546 4.79 17.63 -19.36
CA ARG A 546 3.89 16.50 -19.06
C ARG A 546 2.52 16.64 -19.71
N ASP A 547 2.49 17.19 -20.92
CA ASP A 547 1.29 17.44 -21.74
C ASP A 547 0.40 16.20 -21.92
N SER A 548 1.00 15.01 -21.97
CA SER A 548 0.27 13.75 -22.16
C SER A 548 -0.64 13.39 -20.99
N ALA A 549 -0.42 13.94 -19.79
CA ALA A 549 -1.23 13.68 -18.60
C ALA A 549 -2.45 14.61 -18.45
N VAL A 550 -2.44 15.77 -19.13
CA VAL A 550 -3.55 16.74 -19.14
C VAL A 550 -4.91 16.15 -19.55
N PRO A 551 -5.04 15.36 -20.64
CA PRO A 551 -6.36 14.83 -21.01
C PRO A 551 -6.94 13.91 -19.94
N ASP A 552 -6.12 13.10 -19.27
CA ASP A 552 -6.60 12.19 -18.22
C ASP A 552 -7.05 12.96 -16.97
N LEU A 553 -6.31 14.01 -16.58
CA LEU A 553 -6.69 14.92 -15.49
C LEU A 553 -8.04 15.58 -15.78
N VAL A 554 -8.19 16.23 -16.93
CA VAL A 554 -9.41 16.97 -17.27
C VAL A 554 -10.60 16.04 -17.46
N ARG A 555 -10.38 14.85 -18.03
CA ARG A 555 -11.40 13.81 -18.16
C ARG A 555 -11.89 13.34 -16.80
N ALA A 556 -10.98 13.04 -15.87
CA ALA A 556 -11.33 12.66 -14.51
C ALA A 556 -12.11 13.78 -13.79
N ALA A 557 -11.70 15.04 -13.97
CA ALA A 557 -12.34 16.20 -13.36
C ALA A 557 -13.75 16.39 -13.89
N ALA A 558 -13.92 16.28 -15.22
CA ALA A 558 -15.22 16.28 -15.82
C ALA A 558 -16.09 15.21 -15.16
N LEU A 559 -15.70 13.93 -15.22
CA LEU A 559 -16.50 12.81 -14.70
C LEU A 559 -16.88 12.94 -13.23
N ALA A 560 -15.99 13.45 -12.38
CA ALA A 560 -16.25 13.64 -10.95
C ALA A 560 -17.16 14.85 -10.64
N ALA A 561 -17.13 15.89 -11.48
CA ALA A 561 -17.85 17.13 -11.24
C ALA A 561 -19.28 17.15 -11.82
N PRO A 562 -20.17 18.04 -11.32
CA PRO A 562 -21.47 18.28 -11.93
C PRO A 562 -21.37 18.64 -13.41
N VAL A 563 -22.32 18.17 -14.24
CA VAL A 563 -22.24 18.31 -15.70
C VAL A 563 -22.09 19.76 -16.19
N GLY A 564 -22.62 20.74 -15.45
CA GLY A 564 -22.50 22.17 -15.78
C GLY A 564 -21.07 22.71 -15.76
N THR A 565 -20.11 21.97 -15.20
CA THR A 565 -18.67 22.33 -15.23
C THR A 565 -17.98 21.92 -16.54
N THR A 566 -18.56 20.96 -17.29
CA THR A 566 -17.96 20.38 -18.49
C THR A 566 -17.63 21.44 -19.56
N PRO A 567 -18.51 22.42 -19.87
CA PRO A 567 -18.18 23.44 -20.85
C PRO A 567 -16.99 24.33 -20.46
N ARG A 568 -16.80 24.63 -19.17
CA ARG A 568 -15.64 25.41 -18.70
C ARG A 568 -14.34 24.65 -18.96
N LEU A 569 -14.30 23.36 -18.62
CA LEU A 569 -13.15 22.50 -18.87
C LEU A 569 -12.86 22.34 -20.38
N MET A 570 -13.92 22.27 -21.21
CA MET A 570 -13.76 22.25 -22.66
C MET A 570 -13.20 23.56 -23.21
N ALA A 571 -13.63 24.71 -22.70
CA ALA A 571 -13.09 26.01 -23.09
C ALA A 571 -11.59 26.09 -22.72
N ALA A 572 -11.23 25.71 -21.49
CA ALA A 572 -9.84 25.65 -21.06
C ALA A 572 -8.97 24.77 -21.97
N LEU A 573 -9.42 23.56 -22.33
CA LEU A 573 -8.70 22.69 -23.26
C LEU A 573 -8.52 23.33 -24.65
N ARG A 574 -9.49 24.10 -25.14
CA ARG A 574 -9.37 24.79 -26.45
C ARG A 574 -8.39 25.93 -26.38
N ASP A 575 -8.41 26.72 -25.31
CA ASP A 575 -7.47 27.80 -25.08
C ASP A 575 -6.03 27.27 -24.94
N MET A 576 -5.88 26.06 -24.36
CA MET A 576 -4.63 25.32 -24.33
C MET A 576 -4.17 24.77 -25.70
N GLY A 577 -4.98 24.87 -26.75
CA GLY A 577 -4.69 24.33 -28.08
C GLY A 577 -5.01 22.84 -28.25
N ARG A 578 -5.89 22.26 -27.40
CA ARG A 578 -6.28 20.84 -27.38
C ARG A 578 -7.76 20.62 -27.75
N PRO A 579 -8.21 21.02 -28.96
CA PRO A 579 -9.62 20.94 -29.35
C PRO A 579 -10.14 19.51 -29.54
N VAL A 580 -9.25 18.56 -29.85
CA VAL A 580 -9.60 17.13 -29.99
C VAL A 580 -9.96 16.54 -28.64
N ASP A 581 -9.18 16.85 -27.59
CA ASP A 581 -9.46 16.39 -26.23
C ASP A 581 -10.72 17.03 -25.65
N ALA A 582 -10.99 18.30 -25.97
CA ALA A 582 -12.26 18.93 -25.64
C ALA A 582 -13.45 18.17 -26.27
N GLY A 583 -13.30 17.70 -27.51
CA GLY A 583 -14.31 16.86 -28.17
C GLY A 583 -14.48 15.47 -27.54
N ARG A 584 -13.42 14.90 -26.95
CA ARG A 584 -13.51 13.63 -26.21
C ARG A 584 -14.38 13.77 -24.96
N LEU A 585 -14.32 14.89 -24.25
CA LEU A 585 -15.21 15.16 -23.11
C LEU A 585 -16.70 15.16 -23.50
N VAL A 586 -17.02 15.59 -24.71
CA VAL A 586 -18.39 15.52 -25.24
C VAL A 586 -18.84 14.07 -25.39
N THR A 587 -17.94 13.22 -25.89
CA THR A 587 -18.22 11.79 -26.04
C THR A 587 -18.35 11.09 -24.69
N ASP A 588 -17.49 11.43 -23.72
CA ASP A 588 -17.57 10.89 -22.35
C ASP A 588 -18.85 11.36 -21.62
N ALA A 589 -19.30 12.60 -21.87
CA ALA A 589 -20.54 13.12 -21.31
C ALA A 589 -21.78 12.34 -21.78
N ALA A 590 -21.70 11.69 -22.95
CA ALA A 590 -22.74 10.79 -23.45
C ALA A 590 -22.92 9.53 -22.58
N GLY A 591 -22.07 9.29 -21.57
CA GLY A 591 -22.23 8.26 -20.53
C GLY A 591 -23.06 8.69 -19.32
N ARG A 592 -23.39 9.98 -19.15
CA ARG A 592 -24.09 10.51 -17.96
C ARG A 592 -25.60 10.26 -17.92
N SER A 593 -26.28 10.68 -16.85
CA SER A 593 -27.75 10.60 -16.76
C SER A 593 -28.42 11.34 -17.94
N THR A 594 -29.63 10.90 -18.35
CA THR A 594 -30.40 11.55 -19.42
C THR A 594 -30.63 13.04 -19.13
N THR A 595 -30.95 13.37 -17.88
CA THR A 595 -31.13 14.75 -17.41
C THR A 595 -29.84 15.57 -17.55
N ASP A 596 -28.68 15.02 -17.22
CA ASP A 596 -27.41 15.73 -17.35
C ASP A 596 -27.04 15.99 -18.81
N VAL A 597 -27.25 14.99 -19.67
CA VAL A 597 -27.01 15.15 -21.12
C VAL A 597 -27.95 16.22 -21.69
N ALA A 598 -29.23 16.21 -21.36
CA ALA A 598 -30.18 17.23 -21.81
C ALA A 598 -29.79 18.64 -21.38
N ARG A 599 -29.38 18.81 -20.11
CA ARG A 599 -28.87 20.10 -19.60
C ARG A 599 -27.65 20.57 -20.39
N LEU A 600 -26.75 19.66 -20.74
CA LEU A 600 -25.53 19.99 -21.49
C LEU A 600 -25.82 20.35 -22.95
N VAL A 601 -26.70 19.61 -23.64
CA VAL A 601 -27.17 19.93 -24.99
C VAL A 601 -27.78 21.33 -25.03
N ARG A 602 -28.72 21.61 -24.10
CA ARG A 602 -29.34 22.93 -23.97
C ARG A 602 -28.30 24.03 -23.75
N TRP A 603 -27.35 23.81 -22.84
CA TRP A 603 -26.30 24.77 -22.58
C TRP A 603 -25.48 25.05 -23.85
N PHE A 604 -25.09 24.02 -24.62
CA PHE A 604 -24.35 24.20 -25.86
C PHE A 604 -25.12 25.00 -26.90
N GLU A 605 -26.43 24.79 -27.02
CA GLU A 605 -27.28 25.53 -27.96
C GLU A 605 -27.44 26.99 -27.57
N GLU A 606 -27.72 27.27 -26.29
CA GLU A 606 -27.83 28.62 -25.73
C GLU A 606 -26.54 29.43 -25.97
N HIS A 607 -25.38 28.77 -25.92
CA HIS A 607 -24.06 29.39 -26.12
C HIS A 607 -23.52 29.23 -27.55
N ARG A 608 -24.34 28.72 -28.50
CA ARG A 608 -24.01 28.55 -29.93
C ARG A 608 -22.85 27.57 -30.22
N TRP A 609 -22.59 26.62 -29.34
CA TRP A 609 -21.64 25.51 -29.52
C TRP A 609 -22.26 24.38 -30.36
N ASN A 610 -22.76 24.74 -31.55
CA ASN A 610 -23.58 23.87 -32.40
C ASN A 610 -22.87 22.56 -32.81
N ARG A 611 -21.54 22.60 -32.94
CA ARG A 611 -20.74 21.41 -33.27
C ARG A 611 -20.72 20.40 -32.13
N ASP A 612 -20.60 20.88 -30.89
CA ASP A 612 -20.56 20.04 -29.70
C ASP A 612 -21.93 19.48 -29.36
N ALA A 613 -22.99 20.29 -29.51
CA ALA A 613 -24.37 19.81 -29.42
C ALA A 613 -24.63 18.65 -30.39
N LYS A 614 -24.27 18.82 -31.67
CA LYS A 614 -24.38 17.75 -32.68
C LYS A 614 -23.53 16.53 -32.34
N ALA A 615 -22.30 16.72 -31.86
CA ALA A 615 -21.42 15.62 -31.47
C ALA A 615 -21.96 14.85 -30.26
N LEU A 616 -22.52 15.54 -29.26
CA LEU A 616 -23.14 14.92 -28.09
C LEU A 616 -24.37 14.10 -28.49
N LEU A 617 -25.23 14.68 -29.33
CA LEU A 617 -26.42 14.02 -29.86
C LEU A 617 -26.06 12.78 -30.71
N ALA A 618 -24.99 12.87 -31.51
CA ALA A 618 -24.46 11.73 -32.24
C ALA A 618 -23.88 10.66 -31.31
N ALA A 619 -23.18 11.04 -30.23
CA ALA A 619 -22.60 10.10 -29.28
C ALA A 619 -23.66 9.33 -28.47
N VAL A 620 -24.81 9.95 -28.16
CA VAL A 620 -25.93 9.24 -27.53
C VAL A 620 -26.74 8.36 -28.49
N ALA A 621 -26.42 8.33 -29.79
CA ALA A 621 -27.06 7.43 -30.75
C ALA A 621 -26.94 5.95 -30.37
N GLN A 622 -25.91 5.60 -29.59
CA GLN A 622 -25.66 4.25 -29.06
C GLN A 622 -26.54 3.89 -27.85
N ARG A 623 -27.35 4.82 -27.33
CA ARG A 623 -28.29 4.57 -26.22
C ARG A 623 -29.61 4.00 -26.73
N SER A 624 -30.40 3.45 -25.80
CA SER A 624 -31.76 2.98 -26.09
C SER A 624 -32.61 4.09 -26.71
N VAL A 625 -33.63 3.70 -27.47
CA VAL A 625 -34.53 4.65 -28.13
C VAL A 625 -35.23 5.54 -27.09
N GLY A 626 -35.71 4.98 -25.98
CA GLY A 626 -36.35 5.73 -24.90
C GLY A 626 -35.42 6.75 -24.22
N ALA A 627 -34.17 6.39 -23.95
CA ALA A 627 -33.20 7.31 -23.35
C ALA A 627 -32.89 8.50 -24.27
N ARG A 628 -32.83 8.27 -25.59
CA ARG A 628 -32.66 9.34 -26.59
C ARG A 628 -33.86 10.28 -26.62
N LEU A 629 -35.07 9.73 -26.63
CA LEU A 629 -36.31 10.51 -26.66
C LEU A 629 -36.46 11.38 -25.39
N ALA A 630 -36.12 10.85 -24.21
CA ALA A 630 -36.18 11.60 -22.94
C ALA A 630 -35.19 12.78 -22.87
N ILE A 631 -33.97 12.62 -23.40
CA ILE A 631 -32.97 13.69 -23.49
C ILE A 631 -33.52 14.87 -24.31
N LEU A 632 -34.26 14.56 -25.36
CA LEU A 632 -34.71 15.52 -26.38
C LEU A 632 -36.04 16.20 -26.00
N ASP A 633 -36.93 15.52 -25.27
CA ASP A 633 -38.12 16.13 -24.63
C ASP A 633 -37.72 17.26 -23.65
N SER A 634 -36.53 17.13 -23.05
CA SER A 634 -35.98 18.08 -22.08
C SER A 634 -35.32 19.32 -22.71
N VAL A 635 -35.20 19.40 -24.04
CA VAL A 635 -34.54 20.52 -24.77
C VAL A 635 -35.60 21.35 -25.53
N PRO A 636 -35.89 22.59 -25.10
CA PRO A 636 -36.88 23.45 -25.76
C PRO A 636 -36.49 23.79 -27.21
N GLY A 637 -37.44 23.69 -28.16
CA GLY A 637 -37.23 24.10 -29.56
C GLY A 637 -36.80 23.00 -30.54
N HIS A 638 -36.51 21.78 -30.06
CA HIS A 638 -36.30 20.60 -30.91
C HIS A 638 -37.60 19.85 -31.27
N GLY A 639 -38.76 20.41 -30.90
CA GLY A 639 -40.10 19.90 -31.22
C GLY A 639 -40.46 19.92 -32.71
N ASP A 640 -39.66 20.56 -33.57
CA ASP A 640 -39.86 20.58 -35.02
C ASP A 640 -39.22 19.35 -35.72
N GLY A 641 -39.33 18.19 -35.05
CA GLY A 641 -39.36 16.80 -35.51
C GLY A 641 -38.48 16.26 -36.66
N GLU A 642 -38.27 16.96 -37.77
CA GLU A 642 -37.77 16.34 -39.00
C GLU A 642 -36.32 15.83 -38.93
N ALA A 643 -35.39 16.65 -38.44
CA ALA A 643 -33.99 16.23 -38.29
C ALA A 643 -33.83 15.15 -37.20
N PHE A 644 -34.71 15.16 -36.19
CA PHE A 644 -34.71 14.26 -35.05
C PHE A 644 -35.15 12.84 -35.42
N PHE A 645 -36.25 12.70 -36.15
CA PHE A 645 -36.76 11.39 -36.55
C PHE A 645 -35.91 10.74 -37.64
N SER A 646 -35.22 11.54 -38.47
CA SER A 646 -34.28 11.01 -39.47
C SER A 646 -33.05 10.30 -38.87
N ALA A 647 -32.77 10.49 -37.58
CA ALA A 647 -31.61 9.94 -36.87
C ALA A 647 -31.94 8.75 -35.94
N LEU A 648 -33.23 8.45 -35.72
CA LEU A 648 -33.62 7.19 -35.08
C LEU A 648 -33.35 6.07 -36.11
N PRO A 649 -32.64 4.98 -35.76
CA PRO A 649 -32.57 3.82 -36.64
C PRO A 649 -34.01 3.45 -36.95
N ALA A 650 -34.33 3.39 -38.25
CA ALA A 650 -35.69 3.11 -38.69
C ALA A 650 -36.20 1.94 -37.87
N LEU A 651 -37.27 2.17 -37.08
CA LEU A 651 -37.87 1.17 -36.19
C LEU A 651 -38.52 0.11 -37.08
N ASP A 652 -37.69 -0.70 -37.73
CA ASP A 652 -38.02 -1.40 -38.95
C ASP A 652 -38.70 -2.73 -38.68
N SER A 653 -38.41 -3.34 -37.54
CA SER A 653 -39.17 -4.48 -37.03
C SER A 653 -40.30 -4.00 -36.12
N ASP A 654 -41.38 -4.79 -36.04
CA ASP A 654 -42.45 -4.53 -35.09
C ASP A 654 -42.02 -4.80 -33.64
N GLU A 655 -41.05 -5.67 -33.43
CA GLU A 655 -40.48 -5.98 -32.12
C GLU A 655 -39.69 -4.79 -31.54
N ASP A 656 -38.79 -4.19 -32.33
CA ASP A 656 -38.02 -3.00 -31.93
C ASP A 656 -38.94 -1.80 -31.70
N PHE A 657 -40.00 -1.69 -32.51
CA PHE A 657 -41.00 -0.65 -32.37
C PHE A 657 -41.79 -0.78 -31.07
N VAL A 658 -42.27 -2.00 -30.74
CA VAL A 658 -42.95 -2.27 -29.47
C VAL A 658 -42.01 -2.04 -28.27
N ALA A 659 -40.74 -2.44 -28.38
CA ALA A 659 -39.75 -2.21 -27.33
C ALA A 659 -39.52 -0.71 -27.06
N ALA A 660 -39.37 0.10 -28.11
CA ALA A 660 -39.21 1.56 -27.98
C ALA A 660 -40.41 2.23 -27.30
N LEU A 661 -41.63 1.80 -27.62
CA LEU A 661 -42.85 2.34 -27.00
C LEU A 661 -42.98 1.94 -25.53
N ARG A 662 -42.54 0.73 -25.16
CA ARG A 662 -42.46 0.31 -23.75
C ARG A 662 -41.49 1.18 -22.96
N GLU A 663 -40.33 1.51 -23.52
CA GLU A 663 -39.36 2.39 -22.86
C GLU A 663 -39.91 3.81 -22.65
N LEU A 664 -40.60 4.37 -23.65
CA LEU A 664 -41.26 5.67 -23.50
C LEU A 664 -42.30 5.68 -22.39
N ARG A 665 -43.07 4.59 -22.29
CA ARG A 665 -44.04 4.41 -21.21
C ARG A 665 -43.37 4.32 -19.85
N LEU A 666 -42.26 3.58 -19.74
CA LEU A 666 -41.47 3.51 -18.50
C LEU A 666 -40.84 4.86 -18.13
N ALA A 667 -40.52 5.69 -19.12
CA ALA A 667 -39.99 7.04 -18.93
C ALA A 667 -41.07 8.09 -18.61
N ASP A 668 -42.35 7.73 -18.61
CA ASP A 668 -43.49 8.62 -18.29
C ASP A 668 -43.57 9.89 -19.15
N THR A 669 -43.31 9.77 -20.46
CA THR A 669 -43.30 10.90 -21.43
C THR A 669 -44.44 10.84 -22.46
N PRO A 670 -45.72 11.09 -22.07
CA PRO A 670 -46.88 10.86 -22.93
C PRO A 670 -46.93 11.76 -24.17
N LYS A 671 -46.34 12.96 -24.10
CA LYS A 671 -46.20 13.88 -25.24
C LYS A 671 -45.25 13.31 -26.30
N SER A 672 -44.09 12.82 -25.87
CA SER A 672 -43.10 12.18 -26.76
C SER A 672 -43.66 10.94 -27.47
N LEU A 673 -44.46 10.13 -26.77
CA LEU A 673 -45.20 9.01 -27.36
C LEU A 673 -46.12 9.48 -28.51
N ALA A 674 -46.93 10.51 -28.27
CA ALA A 674 -47.86 11.02 -29.29
C ALA A 674 -47.12 11.60 -30.51
N VAL A 675 -46.00 12.32 -30.30
CA VAL A 675 -45.20 12.91 -31.39
C VAL A 675 -44.53 11.83 -32.24
N LEU A 676 -43.97 10.77 -31.62
CA LEU A 676 -43.38 9.64 -32.35
C LEU A 676 -44.41 8.94 -33.24
N LEU A 677 -45.59 8.64 -32.69
CA LEU A 677 -46.67 8.00 -33.44
C LEU A 677 -47.21 8.93 -34.54
N ALA A 678 -47.32 10.23 -34.28
CA ALA A 678 -47.75 11.21 -35.28
C ALA A 678 -46.73 11.36 -36.41
N HIS A 679 -45.43 11.25 -36.11
CA HIS A 679 -44.39 11.22 -37.13
C HIS A 679 -44.52 10.00 -38.03
N LEU A 680 -44.70 8.79 -37.46
CA LEU A 680 -44.93 7.57 -38.22
C LEU A 680 -46.14 7.71 -39.17
N VAL A 681 -47.24 8.30 -38.67
CA VAL A 681 -48.44 8.57 -39.49
C VAL A 681 -48.15 9.51 -40.66
N ARG A 682 -47.25 10.48 -40.50
CA ARG A 682 -46.86 11.43 -41.55
C ARG A 682 -45.89 10.84 -42.57
N THR A 683 -44.95 9.99 -42.14
CA THR A 683 -43.89 9.47 -43.01
C THR A 683 -44.24 8.16 -43.70
N ASP A 684 -44.97 7.28 -43.03
CA ASP A 684 -45.35 5.96 -43.58
C ASP A 684 -46.70 5.51 -43.01
N ARG A 685 -47.76 6.01 -43.64
CA ARG A 685 -49.14 5.76 -43.22
C ARG A 685 -49.53 4.29 -43.34
N THR A 686 -49.11 3.60 -44.39
CA THR A 686 -49.42 2.17 -44.61
C THR A 686 -48.86 1.33 -43.47
N ARG A 687 -47.62 1.60 -43.08
CA ARG A 687 -46.98 0.96 -41.94
C ARG A 687 -47.64 1.31 -40.61
N ALA A 688 -48.06 2.57 -40.43
CA ALA A 688 -48.82 2.99 -39.25
C ALA A 688 -50.12 2.20 -39.11
N VAL A 689 -50.87 2.00 -40.21
CA VAL A 689 -52.12 1.21 -40.23
C VAL A 689 -51.86 -0.25 -39.87
N GLY A 690 -50.83 -0.87 -40.45
CA GLY A 690 -50.45 -2.26 -40.14
C GLY A 690 -50.10 -2.47 -38.66
N ARG A 691 -49.46 -1.47 -38.02
CA ARG A 691 -49.04 -1.51 -36.62
C ARG A 691 -50.17 -1.33 -35.61
N VAL A 692 -51.34 -0.85 -36.01
CA VAL A 692 -52.48 -0.71 -35.09
C VAL A 692 -52.89 -2.07 -34.51
N ALA A 693 -52.92 -3.13 -35.33
CA ALA A 693 -53.29 -4.46 -34.88
C ALA A 693 -52.28 -5.03 -33.88
N VAL A 694 -50.99 -4.93 -34.21
CA VAL A 694 -49.86 -5.38 -33.37
C VAL A 694 -49.84 -4.65 -32.03
N LEU A 695 -50.02 -3.32 -32.03
CA LEU A 695 -50.07 -2.56 -30.80
C LEU A 695 -51.32 -2.86 -29.99
N ARG A 696 -52.49 -3.08 -30.59
CA ARG A 696 -53.69 -3.44 -29.82
C ARG A 696 -53.52 -4.76 -29.05
N GLU A 697 -52.73 -5.69 -29.58
CA GLU A 697 -52.42 -6.96 -28.91
C GLU A 697 -51.40 -6.78 -27.77
N HIS A 698 -50.32 -6.05 -28.00
CA HIS A 698 -49.21 -5.97 -27.05
C HIS A 698 -49.19 -4.74 -26.14
N LEU A 699 -49.77 -3.63 -26.58
CA LEU A 699 -49.74 -2.28 -25.99
C LEU A 699 -51.04 -1.51 -26.32
N PRO A 700 -52.18 -1.90 -25.72
CA PRO A 700 -53.51 -1.46 -26.16
C PRO A 700 -53.76 0.05 -26.02
N ALA A 701 -53.09 0.71 -25.07
CA ALA A 701 -53.18 2.16 -24.90
C ALA A 701 -52.48 2.90 -26.05
N GLU A 702 -51.25 2.49 -26.38
CA GLU A 702 -50.43 3.04 -27.46
C GLU A 702 -51.09 2.78 -28.83
N GLY A 703 -51.70 1.60 -29.01
CA GLY A 703 -52.50 1.29 -30.19
C GLY A 703 -53.73 2.20 -30.35
N ALA A 704 -54.35 2.61 -29.25
CA ALA A 704 -55.45 3.57 -29.27
C ALA A 704 -54.99 5.01 -29.59
N VAL A 705 -53.82 5.42 -29.09
CA VAL A 705 -53.19 6.69 -29.44
C VAL A 705 -52.85 6.73 -30.93
N LEU A 706 -52.27 5.66 -31.49
CA LEU A 706 -51.97 5.58 -32.92
C LEU A 706 -53.25 5.61 -33.78
N ALA A 707 -54.29 4.86 -33.38
CA ALA A 707 -55.58 4.87 -34.08
C ALA A 707 -56.25 6.25 -34.05
N ALA A 708 -56.14 6.98 -32.94
CA ALA A 708 -56.63 8.35 -32.82
C ALA A 708 -55.94 9.30 -33.82
N LEU A 709 -54.61 9.25 -33.90
CA LEU A 709 -53.81 10.08 -34.81
C LEU A 709 -54.11 9.77 -36.29
N LEU A 710 -54.26 8.48 -36.64
CA LEU A 710 -54.65 8.04 -37.98
C LEU A 710 -56.04 8.55 -38.38
N ALA A 711 -56.99 8.56 -37.43
CA ALA A 711 -58.34 9.05 -37.66
C ALA A 711 -58.40 10.58 -37.79
N ALA A 712 -57.56 11.31 -37.04
CA ALA A 712 -57.50 12.77 -37.08
C ALA A 712 -56.96 13.33 -38.41
N THR A 713 -56.17 12.53 -39.14
CA THR A 713 -55.48 12.95 -40.38
C THR A 713 -56.25 12.69 -41.68
N GLY A 714 -57.44 12.06 -41.63
CA GLY A 714 -58.37 12.00 -42.77
C GLY A 714 -58.12 10.89 -43.81
N ARG A 715 -59.19 10.57 -44.55
CA ARG A 715 -59.36 9.46 -45.49
C ARG A 715 -58.99 9.88 -46.91
N GLU A 716 -57.97 9.27 -47.48
CA GLU A 716 -57.89 9.08 -48.93
C GLU A 716 -57.75 7.57 -49.15
N ASP A 717 -58.71 7.02 -49.90
CA ASP A 717 -58.70 5.71 -50.52
C ASP A 717 -58.79 4.45 -49.64
N GLY A 718 -60.03 3.98 -49.45
CA GLY A 718 -60.41 2.56 -49.60
C GLY A 718 -59.86 1.46 -48.67
N GLU A 719 -58.82 1.70 -47.88
CA GLU A 719 -58.21 0.71 -46.99
C GLU A 719 -58.62 0.90 -45.53
N ALA A 720 -58.63 -0.22 -44.77
CA ALA A 720 -59.24 -0.37 -43.46
C ALA A 720 -59.04 0.84 -42.53
N THR A 721 -60.12 1.57 -42.27
CA THR A 721 -60.07 2.82 -41.51
C THR A 721 -59.85 2.55 -40.04
N ALA A 722 -58.70 2.97 -39.49
CA ALA A 722 -58.55 3.08 -38.05
C ALA A 722 -59.53 4.18 -37.56
N THR A 723 -60.57 3.78 -36.83
CA THR A 723 -61.53 4.72 -36.24
C THR A 723 -60.97 5.30 -34.95
N ALA A 724 -61.18 6.60 -34.73
CA ALA A 724 -60.83 7.24 -33.46
C ALA A 724 -61.48 6.49 -32.30
N PRO A 725 -60.78 6.30 -31.16
CA PRO A 725 -61.33 5.56 -30.03
C PRO A 725 -62.56 6.28 -29.47
N THR A 726 -63.64 5.53 -29.29
CA THR A 726 -64.87 6.01 -28.67
C THR A 726 -64.67 6.27 -27.17
N ALA A 727 -65.49 7.12 -26.56
CA ALA A 727 -65.42 7.37 -25.11
C ALA A 727 -65.60 6.08 -24.28
N THR A 728 -66.29 5.06 -24.81
CA THR A 728 -66.46 3.75 -24.15
C THR A 728 -65.18 2.92 -24.20
N GLU A 729 -64.47 2.93 -25.34
CA GLU A 729 -63.17 2.28 -25.49
C GLU A 729 -62.10 2.97 -24.66
N VAL A 730 -62.05 4.31 -24.69
CA VAL A 730 -61.15 5.10 -23.81
C VAL A 730 -61.40 4.76 -22.35
N ARG A 731 -62.66 4.72 -21.91
CA ARG A 731 -63.00 4.29 -20.55
C ARG A 731 -62.49 2.88 -20.25
N GLY A 732 -62.62 1.95 -21.19
CA GLY A 732 -62.09 0.59 -21.08
C GLY A 732 -60.58 0.61 -20.82
N LEU A 733 -59.82 1.39 -21.59
CA LEU A 733 -58.36 1.53 -21.42
C LEU A 733 -57.98 2.14 -20.07
N LEU A 734 -58.67 3.19 -19.64
CA LEU A 734 -58.44 3.84 -18.34
C LEU A 734 -58.84 2.96 -17.15
N SER A 735 -59.66 1.92 -17.39
CA SER A 735 -60.14 0.99 -16.36
C SER A 735 -59.43 -0.37 -16.38
N ALA A 736 -58.83 -0.77 -17.51
CA ALA A 736 -58.24 -2.09 -17.72
C ALA A 736 -56.78 -2.21 -17.24
N GLY A 737 -56.09 -1.09 -16.99
CA GLY A 737 -54.75 -1.07 -16.43
C GLY A 737 -54.75 -1.41 -14.94
N SER A 738 -54.42 -2.66 -14.60
CA SER A 738 -53.97 -3.20 -13.30
C SER A 738 -54.02 -2.29 -12.05
N GLY A 739 -55.18 -1.73 -11.67
CA GLY A 739 -55.36 -0.99 -10.41
C GLY A 739 -54.48 0.26 -10.17
N ASP A 740 -53.63 0.66 -11.12
CA ASP A 740 -52.67 1.76 -10.98
C ASP A 740 -53.17 3.01 -11.72
N ILE A 741 -53.52 4.03 -10.93
CA ILE A 741 -54.03 5.31 -11.41
C ILE A 741 -52.95 6.07 -12.22
N GLY A 742 -51.66 5.87 -11.93
CA GLY A 742 -50.56 6.51 -12.65
C GLY A 742 -50.53 6.09 -14.13
N SER A 743 -50.51 4.79 -14.41
CA SER A 743 -50.56 4.24 -15.77
C SER A 743 -51.81 4.67 -16.56
N ALA A 744 -52.95 4.81 -15.87
CA ALA A 744 -54.19 5.27 -16.48
C ALA A 744 -54.15 6.79 -16.79
N ALA A 745 -53.55 7.60 -15.90
CA ALA A 745 -53.35 9.03 -16.12
C ALA A 745 -52.36 9.30 -17.27
N TYR A 746 -51.27 8.52 -17.38
CA TYR A 746 -50.36 8.55 -18.53
C TYR A 746 -51.11 8.27 -19.84
N THR A 747 -51.98 7.25 -19.85
CA THR A 747 -52.79 6.89 -21.03
C THR A 747 -53.74 8.03 -21.42
N ALA A 748 -54.37 8.69 -20.44
CA ALA A 748 -55.19 9.86 -20.67
C ALA A 748 -54.38 11.02 -21.26
N ALA A 749 -53.17 11.27 -20.74
CA ALA A 749 -52.27 12.31 -21.23
C ALA A 749 -51.84 12.07 -22.68
N ALA A 750 -51.46 10.83 -23.01
CA ALA A 750 -51.05 10.48 -24.37
C ALA A 750 -52.20 10.62 -25.38
N LEU A 751 -53.43 10.23 -25.00
CA LEU A 751 -54.62 10.41 -25.84
C LEU A 751 -54.99 11.89 -26.01
N CYS A 752 -54.87 12.71 -24.96
CA CYS A 752 -55.08 14.15 -25.05
C CYS A 752 -54.04 14.80 -25.97
N ALA A 753 -52.76 14.43 -25.85
CA ALA A 753 -51.70 14.89 -26.75
C ALA A 753 -51.95 14.48 -28.21
N ALA A 754 -52.63 13.36 -28.45
CA ALA A 754 -53.11 12.91 -29.75
C ALA A 754 -54.45 13.54 -30.21
N GLY A 755 -54.96 14.55 -29.49
CA GLY A 755 -56.18 15.28 -29.87
C GLY A 755 -57.50 14.66 -29.42
N CYS A 756 -57.49 13.62 -28.57
CA CYS A 756 -58.71 12.95 -28.06
C CYS A 756 -59.25 13.51 -26.74
N GLN A 757 -58.98 14.78 -26.43
CA GLN A 757 -59.34 15.40 -25.15
C GLN A 757 -60.84 15.28 -24.80
N ALA A 758 -61.74 15.44 -25.79
CA ALA A 758 -63.18 15.32 -25.57
C ALA A 758 -63.64 13.88 -25.28
N GLN A 759 -62.96 12.87 -25.84
CA GLN A 759 -63.22 11.46 -25.61
C GLN A 759 -62.73 11.04 -24.22
N VAL A 760 -61.55 11.52 -23.82
CA VAL A 760 -60.98 11.33 -22.48
C VAL A 760 -61.87 11.98 -21.41
N GLY A 761 -62.27 13.24 -21.59
CA GLY A 761 -63.16 13.93 -20.65
C GLY A 761 -64.49 13.21 -20.45
N ARG A 762 -65.14 12.78 -21.54
CA ARG A 762 -66.39 11.99 -21.47
C ARG A 762 -66.21 10.63 -20.80
N ALA A 763 -65.06 9.98 -20.99
CA ALA A 763 -64.74 8.73 -20.33
C ALA A 763 -64.59 8.93 -18.81
N LEU A 764 -63.79 9.91 -18.39
CA LEU A 764 -63.57 10.26 -16.98
C LEU A 764 -64.87 10.67 -16.28
N ARG A 765 -65.70 11.49 -16.92
CA ARG A 765 -67.02 11.86 -16.38
C ARG A 765 -67.91 10.66 -16.09
N ARG A 766 -67.92 9.67 -16.99
CA ARG A 766 -68.66 8.40 -16.79
C ARG A 766 -68.01 7.48 -15.77
N MET A 767 -66.71 7.61 -15.53
CA MET A 767 -65.97 6.84 -14.51
C MET A 767 -66.18 7.40 -13.11
N ALA A 768 -66.30 8.73 -12.98
CA ALA A 768 -66.52 9.41 -11.71
C ALA A 768 -67.61 8.73 -10.88
N GLY A 769 -68.71 8.34 -11.51
CA GLY A 769 -69.84 7.65 -10.88
C GLY A 769 -69.58 6.24 -10.36
N ARG A 770 -68.35 5.73 -10.45
CA ARG A 770 -67.94 4.38 -9.99
C ARG A 770 -66.69 4.40 -9.11
N LEU A 771 -66.08 5.57 -8.88
CA LEU A 771 -64.88 5.70 -8.07
C LEU A 771 -65.22 5.83 -6.57
N THR A 772 -64.26 5.53 -5.70
CA THR A 772 -64.34 5.88 -4.27
C THR A 772 -63.85 7.31 -4.06
N PHE A 773 -64.13 7.92 -2.90
CA PHE A 773 -63.65 9.27 -2.60
C PHE A 773 -62.11 9.38 -2.66
N ALA A 774 -61.40 8.39 -2.11
CA ALA A 774 -59.95 8.32 -2.21
C ALA A 774 -59.49 8.13 -3.66
N GLY A 775 -60.20 7.31 -4.45
CA GLY A 775 -59.92 7.11 -5.88
C GLY A 775 -60.08 8.37 -6.72
N THR A 776 -61.10 9.19 -6.44
CA THR A 776 -61.31 10.48 -7.11
C THR A 776 -60.17 11.46 -6.83
N VAL A 777 -59.73 11.57 -5.57
CA VAL A 777 -58.59 12.43 -5.18
C VAL A 777 -57.30 11.97 -5.84
N ALA A 778 -57.03 10.65 -5.84
CA ALA A 778 -55.84 10.08 -6.48
C ALA A 778 -55.82 10.34 -7.99
N TRP A 779 -56.96 10.24 -8.68
CA TRP A 779 -57.07 10.58 -10.10
C TRP A 779 -56.82 12.06 -10.37
N LEU A 780 -57.36 12.97 -9.55
CA LEU A 780 -57.12 14.40 -9.70
C LEU A 780 -55.65 14.77 -9.50
N ALA A 781 -54.98 14.15 -8.52
CA ALA A 781 -53.54 14.33 -8.31
C ALA A 781 -52.72 13.84 -9.52
N ALA A 782 -53.06 12.67 -10.07
CA ALA A 782 -52.37 12.10 -11.21
C ALA A 782 -52.58 12.90 -12.50
N LEU A 783 -53.80 13.40 -12.75
CA LEU A 783 -54.10 14.26 -13.91
C LEU A 783 -53.37 15.60 -13.81
N ARG A 784 -53.26 16.18 -12.61
CA ARG A 784 -52.46 17.39 -12.35
C ARG A 784 -51.00 17.19 -12.69
N GLY A 785 -50.44 16.03 -12.33
CA GLY A 785 -49.04 15.67 -12.64
C GLY A 785 -48.71 15.68 -14.14
N HIS A 786 -49.72 15.60 -15.01
CA HIS A 786 -49.57 15.68 -16.47
C HIS A 786 -50.20 16.93 -17.10
N ASP A 787 -50.50 17.97 -16.31
CA ASP A 787 -51.13 19.22 -16.77
C ASP A 787 -52.51 19.05 -17.45
N LEU A 788 -53.34 18.10 -17.00
CA LEU A 788 -54.64 17.77 -17.60
C LEU A 788 -55.84 18.38 -16.85
N ASP A 789 -55.90 19.70 -16.77
CA ASP A 789 -56.95 20.41 -16.03
C ASP A 789 -58.36 20.20 -16.59
N ASP A 790 -58.53 20.26 -17.90
CA ASP A 790 -59.86 20.12 -18.52
C ASP A 790 -60.44 18.71 -18.35
N PRO A 791 -59.68 17.61 -18.58
CA PRO A 791 -60.10 16.27 -18.20
C PRO A 791 -60.38 16.12 -16.69
N ALA A 792 -59.59 16.75 -15.82
CA ALA A 792 -59.81 16.74 -14.37
C ALA A 792 -61.14 17.41 -13.99
N ARG A 793 -61.52 18.51 -14.65
CA ARG A 793 -62.81 19.16 -14.48
C ARG A 793 -63.99 18.28 -14.91
N GLU A 794 -63.86 17.55 -16.02
CA GLU A 794 -64.89 16.59 -16.44
C GLU A 794 -65.03 15.41 -15.47
N LEU A 795 -63.95 14.98 -14.82
CA LEU A 795 -64.03 14.01 -13.72
C LEU A 795 -64.83 14.58 -12.54
N ILE A 796 -64.58 15.84 -12.15
CA ILE A 796 -65.34 16.53 -11.10
C ILE A 796 -66.82 16.59 -11.49
N HIS A 797 -67.15 16.97 -12.73
CA HIS A 797 -68.52 17.08 -13.21
C HIS A 797 -69.34 15.78 -13.07
N GLY A 798 -68.70 14.61 -13.01
CA GLY A 798 -69.38 13.31 -12.86
C GLY A 798 -69.59 12.85 -11.42
N ILE A 799 -69.09 13.57 -10.41
CA ILE A 799 -69.22 13.21 -8.97
C ILE A 799 -70.69 13.14 -8.47
N PRO A 800 -71.61 14.06 -8.85
CA PRO A 800 -72.98 14.06 -8.34
C PRO A 800 -73.79 12.81 -8.70
N ASP A 801 -73.43 12.14 -9.79
CA ASP A 801 -74.15 10.98 -10.32
C ASP A 801 -74.09 9.75 -9.38
N GLN A 802 -73.25 9.79 -8.34
CA GLN A 802 -73.04 8.69 -7.39
C GLN A 802 -73.53 9.00 -5.97
N PHE A 803 -73.38 10.24 -5.48
CA PHE A 803 -73.65 10.61 -4.08
C PHE A 803 -74.13 12.07 -3.90
N PRO A 804 -75.44 12.35 -4.00
CA PRO A 804 -75.98 13.71 -3.84
C PRO A 804 -75.63 14.36 -2.49
N ASP A 805 -75.55 13.55 -1.43
CA ASP A 805 -75.38 14.02 -0.04
C ASP A 805 -73.91 14.08 0.44
N SER A 806 -72.96 13.56 -0.34
CA SER A 806 -71.53 13.44 0.06
C SER A 806 -70.57 14.34 -0.71
N VAL A 807 -71.08 15.21 -1.60
CA VAL A 807 -70.29 16.16 -2.40
C VAL A 807 -69.38 17.03 -1.53
N ALA A 808 -69.87 17.48 -0.36
CA ALA A 808 -69.09 18.29 0.58
C ALA A 808 -67.86 17.54 1.14
N THR A 809 -67.99 16.24 1.38
CA THR A 809 -66.92 15.39 1.91
C THR A 809 -65.80 15.24 0.88
N VAL A 810 -66.14 14.99 -0.39
CA VAL A 810 -65.15 14.85 -1.47
C VAL A 810 -64.37 16.14 -1.69
N ILE A 811 -65.05 17.29 -1.71
CA ILE A 811 -64.39 18.61 -1.83
C ILE A 811 -63.39 18.85 -0.70
N THR A 812 -63.77 18.46 0.54
CA THR A 812 -62.88 18.57 1.70
C THR A 812 -61.63 17.71 1.52
N MET A 813 -61.80 16.45 1.08
CA MET A 813 -60.66 15.55 0.84
C MET A 813 -59.74 16.03 -0.31
N ILE A 814 -60.29 16.61 -1.38
CA ILE A 814 -59.50 17.20 -2.46
C ILE A 814 -58.62 18.35 -1.92
N HIS A 815 -59.20 19.21 -1.08
CA HIS A 815 -58.47 20.31 -0.44
C HIS A 815 -57.39 19.80 0.52
N GLU A 816 -57.70 18.84 1.39
CA GLU A 816 -56.73 18.24 2.32
C GLU A 816 -55.56 17.55 1.62
N ALA A 817 -55.76 17.08 0.38
CA ALA A 817 -54.71 16.53 -0.47
C ALA A 817 -53.84 17.59 -1.20
N GLY A 818 -54.03 18.88 -0.92
CA GLY A 818 -53.25 19.96 -1.54
C GLY A 818 -53.65 20.32 -2.98
N LEU A 819 -54.86 19.94 -3.41
CA LEU A 819 -55.42 20.21 -4.75
C LEU A 819 -56.45 21.36 -4.70
N GLU A 820 -56.03 22.50 -4.15
CA GLU A 820 -56.91 23.63 -3.80
C GLU A 820 -57.67 24.20 -5.01
N GLU A 821 -57.03 24.24 -6.18
CA GLU A 821 -57.61 24.73 -7.43
C GLU A 821 -58.83 23.91 -7.89
N TYR A 822 -58.77 22.59 -7.74
CA TYR A 822 -59.87 21.69 -8.07
C TYR A 822 -60.96 21.70 -7.00
N ALA A 823 -60.61 21.85 -5.72
CA ALA A 823 -61.58 22.04 -4.65
C ALA A 823 -62.37 23.34 -4.85
N ALA A 824 -61.69 24.44 -5.19
CA ALA A 824 -62.31 25.72 -5.49
C ALA A 824 -63.23 25.64 -6.72
N TYR A 825 -62.77 24.97 -7.78
CA TYR A 825 -63.58 24.70 -8.97
C TYR A 825 -64.86 23.93 -8.65
N ALA A 826 -64.76 22.85 -7.86
CA ALA A 826 -65.89 22.03 -7.46
C ALA A 826 -66.92 22.80 -6.61
N VAL A 827 -66.48 23.66 -5.68
CA VAL A 827 -67.37 24.53 -4.88
C VAL A 827 -68.15 25.51 -5.75
N GLY A 828 -67.51 26.06 -6.79
CA GLY A 828 -68.14 26.94 -7.76
C GLY A 828 -69.15 26.21 -8.65
N HIS A 829 -68.84 24.97 -9.04
CA HIS A 829 -69.63 24.19 -9.98
C HIS A 829 -70.91 23.58 -9.36
N PHE A 830 -70.84 22.99 -8.16
CA PHE A 830 -71.99 22.29 -7.59
C PHE A 830 -73.00 23.23 -6.94
N THR A 831 -74.18 23.36 -7.55
CA THR A 831 -75.29 24.20 -7.05
C THR A 831 -76.09 23.54 -5.92
N SER A 832 -75.99 22.21 -5.77
CA SER A 832 -76.68 21.42 -4.73
C SER A 832 -76.16 21.63 -3.30
N LEU A 833 -75.03 22.32 -3.12
CA LEU A 833 -74.48 22.66 -1.80
C LEU A 833 -75.33 23.77 -1.15
N GLY A 834 -76.01 23.45 -0.05
CA GLY A 834 -76.75 24.42 0.76
C GLY A 834 -75.87 25.60 1.24
N PRO A 835 -76.47 26.79 1.50
CA PRO A 835 -75.75 28.05 1.68
C PRO A 835 -74.71 28.03 2.81
N GLU A 836 -75.01 27.39 3.94
CA GLU A 836 -74.06 27.27 5.07
C GLU A 836 -72.87 26.37 4.75
N ARG A 837 -73.12 25.21 4.12
CA ARG A 837 -72.06 24.26 3.72
C ARG A 837 -71.17 24.87 2.64
N ARG A 838 -71.75 25.59 1.68
CA ARG A 838 -71.02 26.34 0.66
C ARG A 838 -70.12 27.40 1.29
N ALA A 839 -70.64 28.25 2.18
CA ALA A 839 -69.84 29.28 2.86
C ALA A 839 -68.70 28.72 3.73
N ARG A 840 -68.85 27.51 4.26
CA ARG A 840 -67.78 26.79 4.98
C ARG A 840 -66.69 26.29 4.01
N LEU A 841 -67.07 25.64 2.92
CA LEU A 841 -66.12 25.10 1.93
C LEU A 841 -65.41 26.18 1.11
N THR A 842 -66.08 27.30 0.82
CA THR A 842 -65.48 28.49 0.18
C THR A 842 -64.38 29.09 1.06
N ARG A 843 -64.55 29.09 2.39
CA ARG A 843 -63.52 29.55 3.34
C ARG A 843 -62.33 28.60 3.46
N LEU A 844 -62.55 27.28 3.33
CA LEU A 844 -61.50 26.26 3.35
C LEU A 844 -60.67 26.26 2.06
N SER A 845 -61.32 26.23 0.90
CA SER A 845 -60.66 26.09 -0.42
C SER A 845 -60.09 27.38 -1.02
N GLY A 846 -60.26 28.54 -0.36
CA GLY A 846 -59.84 29.85 -0.88
C GLY A 846 -60.62 30.36 -2.10
N ALA A 847 -61.71 29.69 -2.49
CA ALA A 847 -62.54 30.08 -3.62
C ALA A 847 -63.17 31.47 -3.40
N ARG A 848 -63.21 32.33 -4.43
CA ARG A 848 -64.03 33.56 -4.36
C ARG A 848 -65.50 33.17 -4.37
N GLN A 849 -66.28 33.73 -3.45
CA GLN A 849 -67.73 33.57 -3.40
C GLN A 849 -68.32 34.10 -4.73
N PRO A 850 -69.03 33.29 -5.53
CA PRO A 850 -69.74 33.85 -6.68
C PRO A 850 -70.82 34.80 -6.15
N ALA A 851 -70.96 35.96 -6.78
CA ALA A 851 -71.99 36.94 -6.43
C ALA A 851 -73.37 36.26 -6.46
N SER A 852 -74.20 36.51 -5.43
CA SER A 852 -75.59 36.06 -5.41
C SER A 852 -76.30 36.44 -6.70
N PRO A 853 -77.10 35.54 -7.31
CA PRO A 853 -78.06 35.96 -8.31
C PRO A 853 -79.22 36.62 -7.54
N ASP A 854 -79.19 37.95 -7.44
CA ASP A 854 -80.38 38.70 -7.05
C ASP A 854 -81.20 38.97 -8.31
N ARG A 855 -82.37 38.31 -8.32
CA ARG A 855 -83.53 38.34 -9.25
C ARG A 855 -83.57 37.35 -10.40
#